data_AF-A0A182R8Q6-F1
#
_entry.id   AF-A0A182R8Q6-F1
#
_cell.length_a   1.000
_cell.length_b   1.000
_cell.length_c   1.000
_cell.angle_alpha   90.00
_cell.angle_beta   90.00
_cell.angle_gamma   90.00
#
_symmetry.space_group_name_H-M   'P 1'
#
loop_
_entity.id
_entity.type
_entity.pdbx_description
1 polymer ?
#
loop_
_entity_poly.entity_id
_entity_poly.type
_entity_poly.pdbx_seq_one_letter_code
_entity_poly.pdbx_strand_id
1 'polypeptide(L)'
;TVPVDTSLNTFIRNHAHLTGTKFMCLEGGCGACIVNVNGIHPVTKEKKSWAVNSCLYPVYACHGLDVKTVEGIGNRKDGYHPIQQRLAHLNGTQCGYCSPGMVMNMYSLMEANHGAISMEDVENAFGGNICRCTGYRPILDAFKSLTVDADEKLLDACQDIEDLTKTCPKTGSPCAGKCISAKDRIDPKRPVKLVFEDDKEWHRVMQVADIFAVFEQIGSKPYMLVAGNTAHGVYRRSPSLQAFIDINAVEELHTHSSDNNELVVGANVSLTEFMQILDATANKSPNFSHFKQLEQHIDLIANVPVRSAGTIAGNLSIKNQHHEFPSDMYLLLETAGAKLIVIEAIKLVTPADFVQLDMQKKVLKSITLPALDSSRYKFRSFKVMPRSQNAHAYIDPTEALKLPGVVAFYSAKNIPGANNFMSSGMNFYFPDAEEIFCTGRVLFHGQPVGVIVAEKFDQAVQAAKQVKIIYEKVSDEPICPTIKAVLMNQTKERIFDQPINSRDGPEMDVQVSQKIVGTLELAGQFHYTMEPQTCLCVPSEDGMDVYAATQWIDLCQVVIAAALKVPQNTLNLTVRRLGGGFGSKLTRVNQLACACALAAYLTKRPVRFVMKIEANMGSFGKRYGCISNYQVDVDGKGKILKLSNQFMQDYGSNLNENVVDDAKIVFGLSYNSAAWKIEGKAVLTDSPSNTWMRAPATTEGISMIETIMEHIAWVTGTDPMQVRLSNMPAASVFQKLMPQFRQDVEFDKRKKTIDDFNAKNRWRKRGIAMVPMQYPLVHFGALHAQVSIYAKDGTVSISHGGIEVGQGINTKAAQVAAFTLGIPLEKISIKPTTSMTSPNAAMTGGSMTSEVVCLAVIKACEILNTRLQPIKNELKNAPWEKVTQTCYTRDIDLSVLYQYKKADLKPYSIWGLSCAEIEIDVLTGNIQLTRVDILEDTGESLSPGIDVGQIEGAYVMGIGYWLTESLIYDMTNGALLTNRSWNYKPPGAKDIPVDFRIRLIQTGDNPFGVLRSKATGEPAFTMAIGVVFALRYALRSAQKDAGRPDDWIPLGSASTPDQIFLKASNAFEQYKLK
;
A
#
# COMPACT_ATOMS: atom_id res chain seq x y z
N THR A 1 -35.14 -8.78 -1.56
CA THR A 1 -34.25 -7.72 -2.13
C THR A 1 -32.93 -7.73 -1.35
N VAL A 2 -32.05 -6.74 -1.48
CA VAL A 2 -30.92 -6.53 -0.55
C VAL A 2 -31.18 -5.24 0.26
N PRO A 3 -30.52 -5.00 1.41
CA PRO A 3 -30.70 -3.76 2.16
C PRO A 3 -30.44 -2.51 1.30
N VAL A 4 -31.25 -1.46 1.47
CA VAL A 4 -31.21 -0.25 0.63
C VAL A 4 -29.82 0.40 0.54
N ASP A 5 -29.00 0.25 1.58
CA ASP A 5 -27.73 0.92 1.74
C ASP A 5 -26.52 0.06 1.26
N THR A 6 -26.79 -1.12 0.69
CA THR A 6 -25.81 -2.08 0.15
C THR A 6 -24.90 -1.45 -0.91
N SER A 7 -23.57 -1.55 -0.72
CA SER A 7 -22.61 -1.12 -1.74
C SER A 7 -22.57 -2.09 -2.93
N LEU A 8 -22.24 -1.59 -4.12
CA LEU A 8 -22.03 -2.39 -5.31
C LEU A 8 -20.95 -3.47 -5.09
N ASN A 9 -19.91 -3.19 -4.28
CA ASN A 9 -18.88 -4.18 -3.91
C ASN A 9 -19.46 -5.32 -3.07
N THR A 10 -20.29 -4.98 -2.07
CA THR A 10 -21.00 -5.95 -1.22
C THR A 10 -21.90 -6.84 -2.08
N PHE A 11 -22.64 -6.26 -3.03
CA PHE A 11 -23.47 -7.02 -3.97
C PHE A 11 -22.65 -7.95 -4.88
N ILE A 12 -21.65 -7.41 -5.58
CA ILE A 12 -20.76 -8.15 -6.48
C ILE A 12 -20.14 -9.37 -5.79
N ARG A 13 -19.61 -9.19 -4.56
CA ARG A 13 -18.86 -10.23 -3.85
C ARG A 13 -19.75 -11.22 -3.09
N ASN A 14 -20.82 -10.76 -2.47
CA ASN A 14 -21.62 -11.57 -1.54
C ASN A 14 -22.94 -12.09 -2.12
N HIS A 15 -23.45 -11.49 -3.20
CA HIS A 15 -24.71 -11.87 -3.84
C HIS A 15 -24.55 -12.35 -5.29
N ALA A 16 -23.61 -11.77 -6.07
CA ALA A 16 -23.23 -12.27 -7.39
C ALA A 16 -22.02 -13.24 -7.35
N HIS A 17 -21.37 -13.38 -6.19
CA HIS A 17 -20.21 -14.24 -5.93
C HIS A 17 -18.98 -14.01 -6.84
N LEU A 18 -18.90 -12.84 -7.49
CA LEU A 18 -17.78 -12.37 -8.29
C LEU A 18 -16.70 -11.79 -7.36
N THR A 19 -15.78 -12.63 -6.91
CA THR A 19 -14.78 -12.28 -5.88
C THR A 19 -13.48 -11.66 -6.45
N GLY A 20 -13.39 -11.46 -7.76
CA GLY A 20 -12.31 -10.80 -8.48
C GLY A 20 -12.15 -9.34 -8.06
N THR A 21 -13.22 -8.56 -8.07
CA THR A 21 -13.27 -7.20 -7.48
C THR A 21 -13.01 -7.30 -5.97
N LYS A 22 -12.00 -6.57 -5.45
CA LYS A 22 -11.59 -6.64 -4.04
C LYS A 22 -12.15 -5.48 -3.21
N PHE A 23 -11.81 -5.43 -1.92
CA PHE A 23 -11.88 -4.24 -1.08
C PHE A 23 -10.67 -4.17 -0.15
N MET A 24 -10.32 -2.97 0.31
CA MET A 24 -9.20 -2.75 1.23
C MET A 24 -9.54 -1.63 2.21
N CYS A 25 -9.63 -0.37 1.75
CA CYS A 25 -9.96 0.76 2.61
C CYS A 25 -11.48 0.95 2.86
N LEU A 26 -12.34 0.62 1.89
CA LEU A 26 -13.76 1.03 1.88
C LEU A 26 -13.95 2.56 1.93
N GLU A 27 -13.01 3.30 1.35
CA GLU A 27 -12.92 4.78 1.37
C GLU A 27 -12.72 5.42 -0.01
N GLY A 28 -12.62 4.62 -1.09
CA GLY A 28 -12.29 5.07 -2.45
C GLY A 28 -10.80 5.25 -2.74
N GLY A 29 -9.97 5.56 -1.74
CA GLY A 29 -8.55 5.93 -1.92
C GLY A 29 -7.56 4.83 -2.35
N CYS A 30 -7.97 3.58 -2.58
CA CYS A 30 -7.04 2.47 -2.89
C CYS A 30 -7.16 1.86 -4.29
N GLY A 31 -8.19 2.18 -5.07
CA GLY A 31 -8.45 1.64 -6.41
C GLY A 31 -8.78 0.14 -6.54
N ALA A 32 -8.41 -0.72 -5.59
CA ALA A 32 -8.59 -2.19 -5.65
C ALA A 32 -10.05 -2.70 -5.77
N CYS A 33 -11.03 -1.80 -5.69
CA CYS A 33 -12.47 -2.07 -5.85
C CYS A 33 -13.08 -1.46 -7.13
N ILE A 34 -12.26 -0.96 -8.06
CA ILE A 34 -12.75 -0.34 -9.30
C ILE A 34 -13.46 -1.38 -10.17
N VAL A 35 -14.60 -0.96 -10.73
CA VAL A 35 -15.37 -1.66 -11.76
C VAL A 35 -15.77 -0.68 -12.84
N ASN A 36 -16.09 -1.19 -14.03
CA ASN A 36 -16.58 -0.38 -15.14
C ASN A 36 -18.11 -0.31 -15.11
N VAL A 37 -18.66 0.87 -15.37
CA VAL A 37 -20.10 1.13 -15.46
C VAL A 37 -20.40 1.80 -16.78
N ASN A 38 -21.45 1.34 -17.46
CA ASN A 38 -21.96 1.93 -18.70
C ASN A 38 -23.38 2.45 -18.46
N GLY A 39 -23.70 3.60 -19.02
CA GLY A 39 -25.02 4.22 -18.90
C GLY A 39 -25.35 5.14 -20.06
N ILE A 40 -26.58 5.65 -20.06
CA ILE A 40 -27.02 6.73 -20.95
C ILE A 40 -26.90 8.04 -20.19
N HIS A 41 -26.26 9.05 -20.78
CA HIS A 41 -26.12 10.36 -20.16
C HIS A 41 -27.47 11.10 -20.13
N PRO A 42 -27.96 11.62 -18.97
CA PRO A 42 -29.29 12.23 -18.87
C PRO A 42 -29.54 13.34 -19.89
N VAL A 43 -28.58 14.23 -20.17
CA VAL A 43 -28.80 15.35 -21.11
C VAL A 43 -28.54 14.95 -22.57
N THR A 44 -27.31 14.53 -22.90
CA THR A 44 -26.92 14.29 -24.31
C THR A 44 -27.45 12.98 -24.90
N LYS A 45 -28.02 12.08 -24.08
CA LYS A 45 -28.53 10.74 -24.45
C LYS A 45 -27.49 9.79 -25.05
N GLU A 46 -26.21 10.16 -25.03
CA GLU A 46 -25.08 9.33 -25.48
C GLU A 46 -24.80 8.20 -24.47
N LYS A 47 -24.20 7.11 -24.96
CA LYS A 47 -23.71 6.03 -24.08
C LYS A 47 -22.34 6.43 -23.51
N LYS A 48 -22.27 6.73 -22.21
CA LYS A 48 -21.00 6.96 -21.48
C LYS A 48 -20.53 5.66 -20.81
N SER A 49 -19.22 5.52 -20.64
CA SER A 49 -18.55 4.44 -19.89
C SER A 49 -17.55 5.07 -18.92
N TRP A 50 -17.51 4.62 -17.66
CA TRP A 50 -16.64 5.20 -16.65
C TRP A 50 -16.24 4.21 -15.54
N ALA A 51 -15.20 4.55 -14.77
CA ALA A 51 -14.76 3.80 -13.61
C ALA A 51 -15.47 4.27 -12.34
N VAL A 52 -15.88 3.35 -11.45
CA VAL A 52 -16.37 3.68 -10.10
C VAL A 52 -15.69 2.84 -9.03
N ASN A 53 -15.45 3.43 -7.85
CA ASN A 53 -15.12 2.65 -6.66
C ASN A 53 -16.38 1.93 -6.14
N SER A 54 -16.52 0.64 -6.44
CA SER A 54 -17.72 -0.13 -6.08
C SER A 54 -18.03 -0.17 -4.58
N CYS A 55 -17.05 0.12 -3.70
CA CYS A 55 -17.27 0.17 -2.25
C CYS A 55 -17.99 1.43 -1.77
N LEU A 56 -18.05 2.49 -2.59
CA LEU A 56 -18.80 3.72 -2.29
C LEU A 56 -20.08 3.82 -3.12
N TYR A 57 -20.11 3.23 -4.32
CA TYR A 57 -21.27 3.31 -5.22
C TYR A 57 -22.44 2.44 -4.69
N PRO A 58 -23.67 2.98 -4.50
CA PRO A 58 -24.81 2.19 -4.05
C PRO A 58 -25.30 1.21 -5.13
N VAL A 59 -25.70 -0.01 -4.74
CA VAL A 59 -26.21 -0.99 -5.71
C VAL A 59 -27.49 -0.52 -6.42
N TYR A 60 -28.35 0.22 -5.72
CA TYR A 60 -29.61 0.72 -6.29
C TYR A 60 -29.45 1.88 -7.29
N ALA A 61 -28.33 2.62 -7.23
CA ALA A 61 -27.97 3.62 -8.24
C ALA A 61 -27.57 2.96 -9.58
N CYS A 62 -27.29 1.65 -9.61
CA CYS A 62 -27.00 0.91 -10.84
C CYS A 62 -28.25 0.59 -11.69
N HIS A 63 -29.43 1.12 -11.34
CA HIS A 63 -30.67 0.86 -12.08
C HIS A 63 -30.57 1.41 -13.52
N GLY A 64 -30.68 0.51 -14.50
CA GLY A 64 -30.51 0.81 -15.93
C GLY A 64 -29.06 0.90 -16.42
N LEU A 65 -28.07 0.56 -15.58
CA LEU A 65 -26.64 0.60 -15.93
C LEU A 65 -26.08 -0.82 -16.15
N ASP A 66 -25.17 -0.98 -17.12
CA ASP A 66 -24.42 -2.23 -17.31
C ASP A 66 -23.10 -2.17 -16.52
N VAL A 67 -22.93 -3.06 -15.54
CA VAL A 67 -21.71 -3.17 -14.72
C VAL A 67 -20.84 -4.32 -15.21
N LYS A 68 -19.56 -4.04 -15.51
CA LYS A 68 -18.55 -5.05 -15.87
C LYS A 68 -17.49 -5.17 -14.76
N THR A 69 -17.15 -6.40 -14.38
CA THR A 69 -16.06 -6.73 -13.44
C THR A 69 -14.89 -7.41 -14.17
N VAL A 70 -13.79 -7.67 -13.45
CA VAL A 70 -12.59 -8.29 -14.03
C VAL A 70 -12.86 -9.67 -14.65
N GLU A 71 -13.80 -10.44 -14.09
CA GLU A 71 -14.21 -11.74 -14.62
C GLU A 71 -15.00 -11.61 -15.94
N GLY A 72 -15.70 -10.49 -16.13
CA GLY A 72 -16.59 -10.24 -17.26
C GLY A 72 -15.91 -9.71 -18.52
N ILE A 73 -14.61 -9.37 -18.47
CA ILE A 73 -13.82 -8.98 -19.65
C ILE A 73 -12.89 -10.09 -20.15
N GLY A 74 -12.60 -11.09 -19.31
CA GLY A 74 -11.71 -12.20 -19.63
C GLY A 74 -11.32 -13.04 -18.41
N ASN A 75 -11.12 -14.34 -18.61
CA ASN A 75 -10.82 -15.32 -17.56
C ASN A 75 -10.15 -16.59 -18.13
N ARG A 76 -9.72 -17.53 -17.26
CA ARG A 76 -9.01 -18.76 -17.67
C ARG A 76 -9.80 -19.70 -18.61
N LYS A 77 -11.14 -19.69 -18.57
CA LYS A 77 -12.00 -20.56 -19.37
C LYS A 77 -12.25 -19.99 -20.76
N ASP A 78 -12.56 -18.69 -20.82
CA ASP A 78 -13.04 -18.03 -22.05
C ASP A 78 -11.93 -17.24 -22.79
N GLY A 79 -10.75 -17.12 -22.17
CA GLY A 79 -9.62 -16.31 -22.64
C GLY A 79 -9.45 -15.04 -21.81
N TYR A 80 -8.21 -14.62 -21.57
CA TYR A 80 -7.91 -13.36 -20.87
C TYR A 80 -7.92 -12.18 -21.85
N HIS A 81 -8.38 -11.02 -21.39
CA HIS A 81 -8.38 -9.76 -22.15
C HIS A 81 -6.94 -9.26 -22.39
N PRO A 82 -6.63 -8.55 -23.50
CA PRO A 82 -5.28 -8.01 -23.75
C PRO A 82 -4.71 -7.20 -22.59
N ILE A 83 -5.53 -6.39 -21.90
CA ILE A 83 -5.14 -5.66 -20.67
C ILE A 83 -4.68 -6.61 -19.55
N GLN A 84 -5.36 -7.74 -19.36
CA GLN A 84 -5.00 -8.75 -18.36
C GLN A 84 -3.70 -9.48 -18.77
N GLN A 85 -3.53 -9.76 -20.07
CA GLN A 85 -2.34 -10.43 -20.61
C GLN A 85 -1.11 -9.53 -20.54
N ARG A 86 -1.17 -8.27 -21.00
CA ARG A 86 -0.05 -7.31 -20.93
C ARG A 86 0.40 -7.08 -19.49
N LEU A 87 -0.52 -6.88 -18.55
CA LEU A 87 -0.20 -6.73 -17.12
C LEU A 87 0.48 -7.97 -16.51
N ALA A 88 0.18 -9.16 -17.02
CA ALA A 88 0.82 -10.40 -16.58
C ALA A 88 2.21 -10.61 -17.22
N HIS A 89 2.31 -10.46 -18.54
CA HIS A 89 3.56 -10.70 -19.29
C HIS A 89 4.67 -9.70 -18.92
N LEU A 90 4.33 -8.42 -18.72
CA LEU A 90 5.30 -7.38 -18.34
C LEU A 90 5.52 -7.29 -16.82
N ASN A 91 5.21 -8.34 -16.05
CA ASN A 91 5.44 -8.45 -14.60
C ASN A 91 4.72 -7.41 -13.72
N GLY A 92 3.70 -6.71 -14.25
CA GLY A 92 2.89 -5.71 -13.54
C GLY A 92 1.97 -6.28 -12.43
N THR A 93 2.19 -7.52 -11.99
CA THR A 93 1.42 -8.15 -10.92
C THR A 93 2.30 -9.06 -10.05
N GLN A 94 2.36 -8.75 -8.75
CA GLN A 94 3.04 -9.57 -7.73
C GLN A 94 2.01 -10.29 -6.86
N CYS A 95 1.57 -9.69 -5.74
CA CYS A 95 0.57 -10.32 -4.84
C CYS A 95 -0.84 -10.46 -5.44
N GLY A 96 -1.10 -9.84 -6.61
CA GLY A 96 -2.34 -9.96 -7.37
C GLY A 96 -3.56 -9.24 -6.80
N TYR A 97 -3.46 -8.57 -5.64
CA TYR A 97 -4.64 -8.02 -4.95
C TYR A 97 -5.13 -6.68 -5.53
N CYS A 98 -4.20 -5.82 -5.95
CA CYS A 98 -4.52 -4.55 -6.63
C CYS A 98 -4.84 -4.74 -8.13
N SER A 99 -4.32 -5.79 -8.76
CA SER A 99 -4.37 -6.03 -10.21
C SER A 99 -5.79 -5.99 -10.82
N PRO A 100 -6.85 -6.53 -10.19
CA PRO A 100 -8.22 -6.35 -10.68
C PRO A 100 -8.66 -4.89 -10.81
N GLY A 101 -8.33 -4.04 -9.83
CA GLY A 101 -8.64 -2.61 -9.88
C GLY A 101 -7.80 -1.86 -10.91
N MET A 102 -6.54 -2.28 -11.12
CA MET A 102 -5.69 -1.77 -12.21
C MET A 102 -6.30 -2.08 -13.58
N VAL A 103 -6.61 -3.35 -13.84
CA VAL A 103 -7.23 -3.81 -15.09
C VAL A 103 -8.56 -3.10 -15.36
N MET A 104 -9.45 -2.97 -14.37
CA MET A 104 -10.75 -2.34 -14.58
C MET A 104 -10.70 -0.82 -14.74
N ASN A 105 -9.67 -0.15 -14.20
CA ASN A 105 -9.42 1.26 -14.46
C ASN A 105 -8.92 1.46 -15.91
N MET A 106 -7.93 0.67 -16.36
CA MET A 106 -7.46 0.68 -17.76
C MET A 106 -8.61 0.40 -18.73
N TYR A 107 -9.39 -0.63 -18.45
CA TYR A 107 -10.53 -1.02 -19.27
C TYR A 107 -11.59 0.09 -19.39
N SER A 108 -11.87 0.79 -18.28
CA SER A 108 -12.79 1.93 -18.30
C SER A 108 -12.24 3.10 -19.11
N LEU A 109 -10.93 3.40 -19.01
CA LEU A 109 -10.26 4.45 -19.78
C LEU A 109 -10.30 4.15 -21.29
N MET A 110 -10.04 2.90 -21.68
CA MET A 110 -10.12 2.48 -23.09
C MET A 110 -11.56 2.49 -23.62
N GLU A 111 -12.55 1.99 -22.88
CA GLU A 111 -13.96 2.00 -23.33
C GLU A 111 -14.52 3.43 -23.42
N ALA A 112 -14.11 4.34 -22.54
CA ALA A 112 -14.55 5.74 -22.53
C ALA A 112 -14.04 6.53 -23.75
N ASN A 113 -12.82 6.25 -24.21
CA ASN A 113 -12.16 6.95 -25.33
C ASN A 113 -12.10 6.09 -26.61
N HIS A 114 -12.91 5.04 -26.70
CA HIS A 114 -12.98 4.12 -27.85
C HIS A 114 -11.63 3.51 -28.29
N GLY A 115 -10.71 3.33 -27.34
CA GLY A 115 -9.35 2.82 -27.56
C GLY A 115 -8.31 3.89 -27.94
N ALA A 116 -8.72 5.11 -28.29
CA ALA A 116 -7.81 6.20 -28.61
C ALA A 116 -7.36 6.92 -27.33
N ILE A 117 -6.30 6.40 -26.71
CA ILE A 117 -5.70 6.93 -25.47
C ILE A 117 -4.19 7.11 -25.60
N SER A 118 -3.65 8.10 -24.91
CA SER A 118 -2.21 8.42 -24.86
C SER A 118 -1.50 7.81 -23.63
N MET A 119 -0.17 7.85 -23.62
CA MET A 119 0.64 7.52 -22.44
C MET A 119 0.39 8.50 -21.27
N GLU A 120 0.01 9.75 -21.55
CA GLU A 120 -0.35 10.74 -20.53
C GLU A 120 -1.73 10.44 -19.91
N ASP A 121 -2.73 10.02 -20.70
CA ASP A 121 -4.03 9.57 -20.19
C ASP A 121 -3.87 8.41 -19.20
N VAL A 122 -2.96 7.48 -19.49
CA VAL A 122 -2.60 6.37 -18.60
C VAL A 122 -2.02 6.91 -17.29
N GLU A 123 -0.98 7.74 -17.32
CA GLU A 123 -0.38 8.30 -16.10
C GLU A 123 -1.36 9.12 -15.24
N ASN A 124 -2.27 9.85 -15.88
CA ASN A 124 -3.32 10.61 -15.21
C ASN A 124 -4.38 9.70 -14.57
N ALA A 125 -4.82 8.64 -15.26
CA ALA A 125 -5.85 7.74 -14.77
C ALA A 125 -5.44 6.91 -13.54
N PHE A 126 -4.15 6.56 -13.40
CA PHE A 126 -3.69 5.65 -12.32
C PHE A 126 -3.41 6.29 -10.96
N GLY A 127 -3.55 7.61 -10.82
CA GLY A 127 -3.48 8.30 -9.52
C GLY A 127 -4.53 7.82 -8.48
N GLY A 128 -5.56 7.08 -8.90
CA GLY A 128 -6.55 6.46 -8.02
C GLY A 128 -6.22 5.06 -7.49
N ASN A 129 -5.10 4.46 -7.94
CA ASN A 129 -4.83 3.04 -7.73
C ASN A 129 -3.51 2.82 -6.99
N ILE A 130 -3.58 2.20 -5.80
CA ILE A 130 -2.40 1.90 -5.00
C ILE A 130 -1.89 0.48 -5.26
N CYS A 131 -0.58 0.33 -5.45
CA CYS A 131 0.15 -0.93 -5.46
C CYS A 131 1.34 -0.85 -4.50
N ARG A 132 1.35 -1.69 -3.47
CA ARG A 132 2.45 -1.77 -2.49
C ARG A 132 3.62 -2.66 -2.93
N CYS A 133 3.52 -3.35 -4.07
CA CYS A 133 4.41 -4.43 -4.44
C CYS A 133 5.34 -4.12 -5.63
N THR A 134 4.82 -3.53 -6.72
CA THR A 134 5.51 -3.53 -8.03
C THR A 134 6.35 -2.29 -8.34
N GLY A 135 6.36 -1.27 -7.47
CA GLY A 135 6.98 0.02 -7.79
C GLY A 135 6.36 0.76 -8.99
N TYR A 136 5.14 0.37 -9.40
CA TYR A 136 4.33 0.89 -10.52
C TYR A 136 4.93 0.82 -11.94
N ARG A 137 6.24 0.87 -12.13
CA ARG A 137 6.93 0.84 -13.43
C ARG A 137 6.37 -0.24 -14.39
N PRO A 138 6.40 -1.55 -14.06
CA PRO A 138 5.83 -2.60 -14.91
C PRO A 138 4.29 -2.58 -15.07
N ILE A 139 3.57 -1.76 -14.31
CA ILE A 139 2.13 -1.52 -14.51
C ILE A 139 1.92 -0.42 -15.55
N LEU A 140 2.67 0.67 -15.43
CA LEU A 140 2.63 1.78 -16.39
C LEU A 140 3.14 1.30 -17.76
N ASP A 141 4.27 0.61 -17.82
CA ASP A 141 4.82 0.09 -19.07
C ASP A 141 3.84 -0.88 -19.76
N ALA A 142 3.17 -1.76 -18.98
CA ALA A 142 2.14 -2.66 -19.49
C ALA A 142 0.93 -1.94 -20.09
N PHE A 143 0.48 -0.84 -19.48
CA PHE A 143 -0.69 -0.09 -19.97
C PHE A 143 -0.33 0.93 -21.05
N LYS A 144 0.86 1.53 -21.02
CA LYS A 144 1.42 2.34 -22.10
C LYS A 144 1.62 1.53 -23.37
N SER A 145 1.97 0.24 -23.27
CA SER A 145 2.05 -0.67 -24.43
C SER A 145 0.72 -0.90 -25.19
N LEU A 146 -0.39 -0.29 -24.74
CA LEU A 146 -1.73 -0.33 -25.35
C LEU A 146 -2.22 1.06 -25.83
N THR A 147 -1.36 2.08 -25.83
CA THR A 147 -1.69 3.47 -26.22
C THR A 147 -1.34 3.74 -27.69
N VAL A 148 -1.90 4.81 -28.27
CA VAL A 148 -1.69 5.16 -29.69
C VAL A 148 -0.32 5.78 -29.98
N ASP A 149 0.39 6.19 -28.93
CA ASP A 149 1.70 6.85 -28.88
C ASP A 149 2.78 5.97 -28.22
N ALA A 150 2.52 4.66 -28.06
CA ALA A 150 3.41 3.73 -27.38
C ALA A 150 4.81 3.64 -28.01
N ASP A 151 5.86 3.74 -27.19
CA ASP A 151 7.26 3.53 -27.61
C ASP A 151 7.46 2.18 -28.31
N GLU A 152 8.21 2.16 -29.42
CA GLU A 152 8.53 0.93 -30.19
C GLU A 152 9.07 -0.19 -29.28
N LYS A 153 9.89 0.15 -28.28
CA LYS A 153 10.44 -0.82 -27.30
C LYS A 153 9.39 -1.51 -26.43
N LEU A 154 8.26 -0.84 -26.15
CA LEU A 154 7.13 -1.43 -25.41
C LEU A 154 6.26 -2.32 -26.31
N LEU A 155 6.29 -2.09 -27.63
CA LEU A 155 5.68 -2.97 -28.63
C LEU A 155 6.55 -4.22 -28.86
N ASP A 156 7.87 -4.04 -29.06
CA ASP A 156 8.86 -5.11 -29.22
C ASP A 156 8.91 -6.06 -28.00
N ALA A 157 8.81 -5.51 -26.79
CA ALA A 157 8.73 -6.30 -25.54
C ALA A 157 7.44 -7.16 -25.45
N CYS A 158 6.52 -7.04 -26.41
CA CYS A 158 5.25 -7.74 -26.48
C CYS A 158 4.98 -8.29 -27.90
N GLN A 159 5.93 -9.07 -28.44
CA GLN A 159 5.71 -9.94 -29.60
C GLN A 159 4.66 -11.05 -29.33
N ASP A 160 3.39 -10.66 -29.32
CA ASP A 160 2.31 -11.36 -30.03
C ASP A 160 1.11 -10.39 -30.14
N ILE A 161 0.85 -9.88 -31.35
CA ILE A 161 -0.29 -9.01 -31.66
C ILE A 161 -1.06 -9.49 -32.91
N GLU A 162 -0.53 -10.48 -33.62
CA GLU A 162 -1.13 -11.07 -34.83
C GLU A 162 -2.39 -11.89 -34.47
N ASP A 163 -2.43 -12.48 -33.28
CA ASP A 163 -3.55 -13.30 -32.75
C ASP A 163 -4.82 -12.47 -32.40
N LEU A 164 -4.85 -11.16 -32.73
CA LEU A 164 -5.93 -10.22 -32.38
C LEU A 164 -7.28 -10.46 -33.07
N THR A 165 -7.37 -11.38 -34.04
CA THR A 165 -8.67 -11.78 -34.63
C THR A 165 -9.04 -13.23 -34.31
N LYS A 166 -9.38 -13.48 -33.03
CA LYS A 166 -10.03 -14.74 -32.58
C LYS A 166 -11.43 -14.88 -33.16
N THR A 167 -11.46 -15.23 -34.44
CA THR A 167 -12.62 -15.71 -35.16
C THR A 167 -13.07 -17.05 -34.57
N CYS A 168 -14.38 -17.23 -34.42
CA CYS A 168 -14.95 -18.46 -33.90
C CYS A 168 -14.62 -19.62 -34.86
N PRO A 169 -14.02 -20.73 -34.39
CA PRO A 169 -13.70 -21.90 -35.22
C PRO A 169 -14.92 -22.55 -35.92
N LYS A 170 -16.13 -22.12 -35.57
CA LYS A 170 -17.41 -22.63 -36.10
C LYS A 170 -18.11 -21.65 -37.06
N THR A 171 -17.69 -20.38 -37.14
CA THR A 171 -18.36 -19.33 -37.95
C THR A 171 -17.43 -18.30 -38.60
N GLY A 172 -16.11 -18.37 -38.40
CA GLY A 172 -15.14 -17.46 -39.04
C GLY A 172 -15.28 -15.98 -38.64
N SER A 173 -16.05 -15.68 -37.59
CA SER A 173 -16.39 -14.30 -37.17
C SER A 173 -16.03 -14.07 -35.69
N PRO A 174 -15.71 -12.84 -35.26
CA PRO A 174 -15.58 -12.50 -33.84
C PRO A 174 -16.84 -12.89 -33.03
N CYS A 175 -16.69 -13.09 -31.72
CA CYS A 175 -17.80 -13.48 -30.85
C CYS A 175 -18.83 -12.36 -30.68
N ALA A 176 -19.82 -12.30 -31.58
CA ALA A 176 -20.92 -11.33 -31.57
C ALA A 176 -22.00 -11.61 -30.48
N GLY A 177 -21.58 -12.10 -29.31
CA GLY A 177 -22.43 -12.42 -28.18
C GLY A 177 -23.03 -11.18 -27.53
N LYS A 178 -24.16 -10.69 -28.08
CA LYS A 178 -24.94 -9.61 -27.46
C LYS A 178 -25.56 -10.08 -26.15
N CYS A 179 -24.88 -9.82 -25.04
CA CYS A 179 -25.57 -9.66 -23.76
C CYS A 179 -26.64 -8.57 -23.93
N ILE A 180 -27.89 -8.88 -23.62
CA ILE A 180 -29.00 -7.91 -23.65
C ILE A 180 -28.70 -6.87 -22.56
N SER A 181 -28.56 -5.60 -22.93
CA SER A 181 -28.21 -4.53 -21.99
C SER A 181 -29.36 -4.30 -21.01
N ALA A 182 -29.04 -3.87 -19.79
CA ALA A 182 -30.03 -3.52 -18.78
C ALA A 182 -31.02 -2.44 -19.28
N LYS A 183 -30.53 -1.53 -20.14
CA LYS A 183 -31.36 -0.49 -20.80
C LYS A 183 -32.46 -1.08 -21.70
N ASP A 184 -32.23 -2.27 -22.27
CA ASP A 184 -33.15 -2.92 -23.23
C ASP A 184 -34.28 -3.68 -22.50
N ARG A 185 -34.29 -3.65 -21.16
CA ARG A 185 -35.21 -4.40 -20.28
C ARG A 185 -35.99 -3.50 -19.29
N ILE A 186 -35.76 -2.20 -19.31
CA ILE A 186 -36.25 -1.23 -18.32
C ILE A 186 -36.73 0.02 -19.06
N ASP A 187 -37.88 0.59 -18.67
CA ASP A 187 -38.26 1.94 -19.11
C ASP A 187 -37.45 2.97 -18.31
N PRO A 188 -36.52 3.72 -18.94
CA PRO A 188 -35.66 4.67 -18.23
C PRO A 188 -36.41 5.95 -17.81
N LYS A 189 -37.66 6.15 -18.23
CA LYS A 189 -38.45 7.37 -17.95
C LYS A 189 -39.38 7.25 -16.75
N ARG A 190 -39.52 6.06 -16.15
CA ARG A 190 -40.47 5.82 -15.05
C ARG A 190 -39.82 6.03 -13.68
N PRO A 191 -40.36 6.92 -12.82
CA PRO A 191 -39.95 7.00 -11.42
C PRO A 191 -40.12 5.66 -10.70
N VAL A 192 -39.12 5.28 -9.89
CA VAL A 192 -39.11 3.99 -9.18
C VAL A 192 -39.21 4.25 -7.68
N LYS A 193 -40.22 3.68 -7.03
CA LYS A 193 -40.32 3.62 -5.57
C LYS A 193 -40.20 2.17 -5.11
N LEU A 194 -39.25 1.90 -4.22
CA LEU A 194 -39.08 0.63 -3.51
C LEU A 194 -39.25 0.90 -2.01
N VAL A 195 -39.97 0.04 -1.31
CA VAL A 195 -40.06 0.01 0.15
C VAL A 195 -39.46 -1.30 0.63
N PHE A 196 -38.70 -1.26 1.72
CA PHE A 196 -37.96 -2.39 2.27
C PHE A 196 -38.60 -2.90 3.57
N GLU A 197 -38.22 -4.11 3.99
CA GLU A 197 -38.72 -4.78 5.21
C GLU A 197 -38.42 -4.01 6.52
N ASP A 198 -37.53 -3.03 6.47
CA ASP A 198 -37.13 -2.14 7.57
C ASP A 198 -37.69 -0.71 7.43
N ASP A 199 -38.83 -0.55 6.75
CA ASP A 199 -39.56 0.71 6.46
C ASP A 199 -38.75 1.81 5.75
N LYS A 200 -37.56 1.45 5.26
CA LYS A 200 -36.75 2.31 4.40
C LYS A 200 -37.30 2.37 2.98
N GLU A 201 -37.03 3.47 2.29
CA GLU A 201 -37.56 3.77 0.97
C GLU A 201 -36.44 4.19 0.02
N TRP A 202 -36.41 3.62 -1.18
CA TRP A 202 -35.58 4.11 -2.29
C TRP A 202 -36.48 4.70 -3.37
N HIS A 203 -36.21 5.94 -3.73
CA HIS A 203 -36.87 6.69 -4.78
C HIS A 203 -35.85 6.98 -5.88
N ARG A 204 -36.19 6.72 -7.14
CA ARG A 204 -35.52 7.27 -8.31
C ARG A 204 -36.45 8.27 -8.97
N VAL A 205 -35.94 9.47 -9.18
CA VAL A 205 -36.69 10.63 -9.70
C VAL A 205 -36.16 11.08 -11.05
N MET A 206 -37.02 11.72 -11.85
CA MET A 206 -36.73 12.08 -13.24
C MET A 206 -36.76 13.60 -13.48
N GLN A 207 -37.42 14.36 -12.61
CA GLN A 207 -37.53 15.82 -12.64
C GLN A 207 -37.26 16.42 -11.26
N VAL A 208 -36.94 17.71 -11.19
CA VAL A 208 -36.79 18.44 -9.92
C VAL A 208 -38.11 18.44 -9.13
N ALA A 209 -39.25 18.51 -9.80
CA ALA A 209 -40.58 18.45 -9.18
C ALA A 209 -40.83 17.14 -8.40
N ASP A 210 -40.33 16.01 -8.91
CA ASP A 210 -40.45 14.71 -8.24
C ASP A 210 -39.74 14.71 -6.87
N ILE A 211 -38.63 15.44 -6.72
CA ILE A 211 -37.89 15.53 -5.46
C ILE A 211 -38.78 16.14 -4.36
N PHE A 212 -39.50 17.22 -4.69
CA PHE A 212 -40.42 17.88 -3.76
C PHE A 212 -41.66 17.02 -3.47
N ALA A 213 -42.21 16.33 -4.48
CA ALA A 213 -43.28 15.35 -4.28
C ALA A 213 -42.86 14.19 -3.35
N VAL A 214 -41.59 13.78 -3.38
CA VAL A 214 -41.02 12.81 -2.41
C VAL A 214 -40.81 13.47 -1.04
N PHE A 215 -40.33 14.71 -0.95
CA PHE A 215 -40.22 15.45 0.32
C PHE A 215 -41.57 15.63 1.03
N GLU A 216 -42.68 15.71 0.29
CA GLU A 216 -44.03 15.67 0.85
C GLU A 216 -44.38 14.26 1.35
N GLN A 217 -44.26 13.23 0.50
CA GLN A 217 -44.59 11.83 0.83
C GLN A 217 -43.87 11.29 2.08
N ILE A 218 -42.57 11.63 2.25
CA ILE A 218 -41.77 11.10 3.36
C ILE A 218 -41.99 11.85 4.68
N GLY A 219 -42.79 12.93 4.69
CA GLY A 219 -43.13 13.68 5.90
C GLY A 219 -41.90 14.19 6.64
N SER A 220 -41.61 13.61 7.80
CA SER A 220 -40.45 13.91 8.65
C SER A 220 -39.36 12.83 8.66
N LYS A 221 -39.48 11.77 7.84
CA LYS A 221 -38.47 10.69 7.76
C LYS A 221 -37.09 11.26 7.40
N PRO A 222 -36.01 10.90 8.13
CA PRO A 222 -34.66 11.31 7.77
C PRO A 222 -34.27 10.79 6.38
N TYR A 223 -33.74 11.65 5.52
CA TYR A 223 -33.51 11.34 4.12
C TYR A 223 -32.12 11.78 3.63
N MET A 224 -31.69 11.24 2.48
CA MET A 224 -30.58 11.79 1.71
C MET A 224 -30.89 11.85 0.20
N LEU A 225 -30.41 12.89 -0.47
CA LEU A 225 -30.28 12.89 -1.93
C LEU A 225 -29.06 12.03 -2.30
N VAL A 226 -29.20 11.20 -3.33
CA VAL A 226 -28.18 10.25 -3.78
C VAL A 226 -27.73 10.62 -5.19
N ALA A 227 -26.47 11.04 -5.28
CA ALA A 227 -25.71 11.19 -6.52
C ALA A 227 -24.59 10.12 -6.53
N GLY A 228 -23.32 10.51 -6.68
CA GLY A 228 -22.19 9.57 -6.60
C GLY A 228 -21.87 8.96 -5.23
N ASN A 229 -22.50 9.41 -4.15
CA ASN A 229 -22.30 8.94 -2.76
C ASN A 229 -20.84 8.95 -2.24
N THR A 230 -19.91 9.64 -2.92
CA THR A 230 -18.46 9.58 -2.63
C THR A 230 -18.08 10.15 -1.27
N ALA A 231 -18.87 11.08 -0.73
CA ALA A 231 -18.78 11.59 0.64
C ALA A 231 -18.71 10.48 1.72
N HIS A 232 -19.36 9.33 1.46
CA HIS A 232 -19.36 8.16 2.34
C HIS A 232 -17.95 7.56 2.60
N GLY A 233 -16.97 7.90 1.76
CA GLY A 233 -15.56 7.52 1.96
C GLY A 233 -14.83 8.35 3.03
N VAL A 234 -15.36 9.53 3.39
CA VAL A 234 -14.76 10.44 4.38
C VAL A 234 -15.62 10.48 5.64
N TYR A 235 -16.90 10.82 5.49
CA TYR A 235 -17.90 10.89 6.56
C TYR A 235 -18.92 9.76 6.37
N ARG A 236 -19.05 8.87 7.35
CA ARG A 236 -19.98 7.73 7.25
C ARG A 236 -21.42 8.22 7.49
N ARG A 237 -22.32 7.91 6.55
CA ARG A 237 -23.76 8.29 6.61
C ARG A 237 -24.41 7.85 7.94
N SER A 238 -25.38 8.62 8.42
CA SER A 238 -26.14 8.27 9.63
C SER A 238 -26.92 6.96 9.44
N PRO A 239 -26.95 6.05 10.44
CA PRO A 239 -27.81 4.87 10.41
C PRO A 239 -29.31 5.20 10.56
N SER A 240 -29.67 6.44 10.94
CA SER A 240 -31.07 6.88 11.07
C SER A 240 -31.76 7.22 9.74
N LEU A 241 -31.03 7.17 8.61
CA LEU A 241 -31.58 7.44 7.28
C LEU A 241 -32.62 6.38 6.88
N GLN A 242 -33.80 6.85 6.49
CA GLN A 242 -34.92 6.02 6.06
C GLN A 242 -35.22 6.20 4.56
N ALA A 243 -35.16 7.42 4.02
CA ALA A 243 -35.45 7.68 2.61
C ALA A 243 -34.18 8.01 1.79
N PHE A 244 -34.05 7.41 0.62
CA PHE A 244 -32.92 7.59 -0.31
C PHE A 244 -33.46 8.03 -1.66
N ILE A 245 -33.02 9.18 -2.17
CA ILE A 245 -33.59 9.81 -3.38
C ILE A 245 -32.52 9.94 -4.46
N ASP A 246 -32.47 8.99 -5.39
CA ASP A 246 -31.59 8.95 -6.56
C ASP A 246 -31.96 10.02 -7.58
N ILE A 247 -31.12 11.05 -7.66
CA ILE A 247 -31.27 12.22 -8.55
C ILE A 247 -30.42 12.15 -9.82
N ASN A 248 -29.70 11.04 -10.06
CA ASN A 248 -28.78 10.92 -11.21
C ASN A 248 -29.47 10.93 -12.59
N ALA A 249 -30.81 10.87 -12.64
CA ALA A 249 -31.60 10.92 -13.87
C ALA A 249 -32.31 12.28 -14.10
N VAL A 250 -32.16 13.26 -13.21
CA VAL A 250 -32.85 14.56 -13.26
C VAL A 250 -32.12 15.51 -14.21
N GLU A 251 -32.65 15.70 -15.41
CA GLU A 251 -31.97 16.41 -16.51
C GLU A 251 -31.63 17.88 -16.14
N GLU A 252 -32.51 18.57 -15.41
CA GLU A 252 -32.35 19.97 -15.01
C GLU A 252 -31.20 20.23 -14.02
N LEU A 253 -30.62 19.16 -13.46
CA LEU A 253 -29.44 19.22 -12.58
C LEU A 253 -28.12 18.90 -13.32
N HIS A 254 -28.19 18.57 -14.62
CA HIS A 254 -27.04 18.23 -15.47
C HIS A 254 -26.85 19.18 -16.67
N THR A 255 -27.82 20.05 -16.99
CA THR A 255 -27.70 21.05 -18.07
C THR A 255 -26.59 22.08 -17.79
N HIS A 256 -25.91 22.55 -18.83
CA HIS A 256 -25.01 23.71 -18.75
C HIS A 256 -25.22 24.66 -19.94
N SER A 257 -24.85 25.94 -19.76
CA SER A 257 -24.96 26.99 -20.80
C SER A 257 -23.99 28.13 -20.50
N SER A 258 -23.35 28.70 -21.53
CA SER A 258 -22.39 29.80 -21.42
C SER A 258 -22.74 30.94 -22.36
N ASP A 259 -22.66 32.19 -21.89
CA ASP A 259 -22.66 33.39 -22.73
C ASP A 259 -21.31 34.14 -22.62
N ASN A 260 -21.27 35.43 -22.97
CA ASN A 260 -20.06 36.26 -22.88
C ASN A 260 -19.70 36.73 -21.46
N ASN A 261 -20.63 36.59 -20.51
CA ASN A 261 -20.58 37.16 -19.16
C ASN A 261 -20.57 36.09 -18.06
N GLU A 262 -21.21 34.93 -18.27
CA GLU A 262 -21.25 33.84 -17.29
C GLU A 262 -21.42 32.43 -17.89
N LEU A 263 -20.98 31.44 -17.11
CA LEU A 263 -21.18 30.00 -17.33
C LEU A 263 -22.11 29.47 -16.23
N VAL A 264 -23.27 28.93 -16.62
CA VAL A 264 -24.21 28.23 -15.73
C VAL A 264 -24.03 26.72 -15.88
N VAL A 265 -23.89 26.00 -14.77
CA VAL A 265 -23.71 24.53 -14.74
C VAL A 265 -24.65 23.91 -13.70
N GLY A 266 -25.38 22.87 -14.09
CA GLY A 266 -26.20 22.06 -13.19
C GLY A 266 -25.37 21.45 -12.06
N ALA A 267 -25.89 21.49 -10.84
CA ALA A 267 -25.09 21.16 -9.65
C ALA A 267 -24.87 19.66 -9.46
N ASN A 268 -25.60 18.79 -10.17
CA ASN A 268 -25.37 17.34 -10.15
C ASN A 268 -24.39 16.86 -11.26
N VAL A 269 -23.83 17.77 -12.06
CA VAL A 269 -22.67 17.49 -12.93
C VAL A 269 -21.51 16.92 -12.09
N SER A 270 -20.84 15.89 -12.61
CA SER A 270 -19.68 15.27 -11.93
C SER A 270 -18.44 16.16 -12.01
N LEU A 271 -17.48 16.01 -11.09
CA LEU A 271 -16.27 16.83 -11.13
C LEU A 271 -15.46 16.63 -12.42
N THR A 272 -15.43 15.40 -12.97
CA THR A 272 -14.81 15.12 -14.28
C THR A 272 -15.52 15.83 -15.44
N GLU A 273 -16.85 15.83 -15.46
CA GLU A 273 -17.62 16.54 -16.51
C GLU A 273 -17.53 18.06 -16.34
N PHE A 274 -17.45 18.56 -15.10
CA PHE A 274 -17.25 19.97 -14.82
C PHE A 274 -15.88 20.47 -15.30
N MET A 275 -14.81 19.68 -15.12
CA MET A 275 -13.49 19.95 -15.72
C MET A 275 -13.58 20.09 -17.25
N GLN A 276 -14.28 19.18 -17.93
CA GLN A 276 -14.49 19.23 -19.38
C GLN A 276 -15.27 20.48 -19.83
N ILE A 277 -16.31 20.88 -19.09
CA ILE A 277 -17.08 22.10 -19.36
C ILE A 277 -16.25 23.36 -19.13
N LEU A 278 -15.44 23.40 -18.06
CA LEU A 278 -14.52 24.50 -17.76
C LEU A 278 -13.48 24.67 -18.88
N ASP A 279 -12.84 23.58 -19.32
CA ASP A 279 -11.84 23.61 -20.38
C ASP A 279 -12.44 24.06 -21.72
N ALA A 280 -13.54 23.42 -22.13
CA ALA A 280 -14.26 23.75 -23.36
C ALA A 280 -14.83 25.17 -23.36
N THR A 281 -15.03 25.80 -22.20
CA THR A 281 -15.46 27.21 -22.09
C THR A 281 -14.27 28.17 -22.08
N ALA A 282 -13.16 27.82 -21.41
CA ALA A 282 -11.91 28.56 -21.48
C ALA A 282 -11.37 28.68 -22.92
N ASN A 283 -11.51 27.62 -23.72
CA ASN A 283 -11.07 27.59 -25.12
C ASN A 283 -11.93 28.48 -26.06
N LYS A 284 -13.11 28.96 -25.61
CA LYS A 284 -14.01 29.80 -26.43
C LYS A 284 -13.77 31.31 -26.28
N SER A 285 -13.28 31.78 -25.13
CA SER A 285 -13.11 33.21 -24.86
C SER A 285 -12.04 33.49 -23.80
N PRO A 286 -11.15 34.49 -24.00
CA PRO A 286 -10.08 34.82 -23.05
C PRO A 286 -10.58 35.25 -21.67
N ASN A 287 -11.82 35.76 -21.57
CA ASN A 287 -12.44 36.14 -20.30
C ASN A 287 -12.75 34.91 -19.40
N PHE A 288 -12.69 33.69 -19.94
CA PHE A 288 -12.80 32.45 -19.19
C PHE A 288 -11.44 31.74 -19.01
N SER A 289 -10.31 32.39 -19.33
CA SER A 289 -8.96 31.80 -19.15
C SER A 289 -8.66 31.30 -17.73
N HIS A 290 -9.28 31.92 -16.72
CA HIS A 290 -9.17 31.50 -15.32
C HIS A 290 -9.78 30.12 -15.04
N PHE A 291 -10.70 29.62 -15.88
CA PHE A 291 -11.26 28.27 -15.76
C PHE A 291 -10.21 27.17 -15.95
N LYS A 292 -9.12 27.40 -16.70
CA LYS A 292 -7.97 26.47 -16.75
C LYS A 292 -7.29 26.31 -15.40
N GLN A 293 -7.31 27.34 -14.54
CA GLN A 293 -6.75 27.26 -13.18
C GLN A 293 -7.74 26.63 -12.17
N LEU A 294 -9.04 26.69 -12.44
CA LEU A 294 -10.05 25.91 -11.72
C LEU A 294 -9.90 24.42 -12.06
N GLU A 295 -9.91 24.09 -13.35
CA GLU A 295 -9.76 22.73 -13.89
C GLU A 295 -8.49 22.04 -13.35
N GLN A 296 -7.32 22.66 -13.49
CA GLN A 296 -6.05 22.13 -12.97
C GLN A 296 -6.05 21.90 -11.45
N HIS A 297 -6.80 22.70 -10.68
CA HIS A 297 -6.94 22.46 -9.24
C HIS A 297 -7.97 21.35 -8.93
N ILE A 298 -9.02 21.21 -9.74
CA ILE A 298 -10.02 20.15 -9.61
C ILE A 298 -9.39 18.78 -9.91
N ASP A 299 -8.38 18.68 -10.77
CA ASP A 299 -7.61 17.43 -10.93
C ASP A 299 -6.90 16.99 -9.63
N LEU A 300 -6.51 17.94 -8.77
CA LEU A 300 -5.95 17.68 -7.44
C LEU A 300 -7.03 17.29 -6.39
N ILE A 301 -8.31 17.22 -6.76
CA ILE A 301 -9.41 16.81 -5.88
C ILE A 301 -9.68 15.32 -6.07
N ALA A 302 -9.29 14.52 -5.06
CA ALA A 302 -9.43 13.07 -5.04
C ALA A 302 -8.75 12.38 -6.24
N ASN A 303 -9.40 11.38 -6.85
CA ASN A 303 -8.90 10.64 -8.01
C ASN A 303 -9.99 10.48 -9.09
N VAL A 304 -9.63 10.05 -10.30
CA VAL A 304 -10.55 9.98 -11.45
C VAL A 304 -11.84 9.18 -11.17
N PRO A 305 -11.82 7.96 -10.58
CA PRO A 305 -13.06 7.27 -10.19
C PRO A 305 -13.93 8.01 -9.16
N VAL A 306 -13.32 8.75 -8.22
CA VAL A 306 -14.07 9.61 -7.27
C VAL A 306 -14.59 10.87 -7.95
N ARG A 307 -13.87 11.49 -8.89
CA ARG A 307 -14.31 12.66 -9.69
C ARG A 307 -15.41 12.31 -10.69
N SER A 308 -15.39 11.09 -11.24
CA SER A 308 -16.37 10.60 -12.21
C SER A 308 -17.75 10.40 -11.59
N ALA A 309 -17.82 10.07 -10.30
CA ALA A 309 -19.07 9.90 -9.56
C ALA A 309 -19.44 11.13 -8.69
N GLY A 310 -18.46 11.75 -8.03
CA GLY A 310 -18.69 12.90 -7.14
C GLY A 310 -19.15 14.14 -7.90
N THR A 311 -20.14 14.85 -7.37
CA THR A 311 -20.78 16.00 -8.04
C THR A 311 -20.50 17.31 -7.30
N ILE A 312 -20.72 18.44 -7.98
CA ILE A 312 -20.53 19.79 -7.41
C ILE A 312 -21.40 19.95 -6.14
N ALA A 313 -22.69 19.60 -6.25
CA ALA A 313 -23.63 19.60 -5.13
C ALA A 313 -23.20 18.65 -4.01
N GLY A 314 -22.69 17.46 -4.34
CA GLY A 314 -22.19 16.52 -3.34
C GLY A 314 -21.03 17.09 -2.50
N ASN A 315 -20.15 17.87 -3.12
CA ASN A 315 -19.00 18.50 -2.44
C ASN A 315 -19.40 19.75 -1.61
N LEU A 316 -20.36 20.54 -2.10
CA LEU A 316 -20.89 21.68 -1.33
C LEU A 316 -21.79 21.22 -0.17
N SER A 317 -22.63 20.19 -0.36
CA SER A 317 -23.53 19.68 0.68
C SER A 317 -22.76 19.11 1.87
N ILE A 318 -21.65 18.42 1.65
CA ILE A 318 -20.79 17.94 2.75
C ILE A 318 -20.13 19.12 3.49
N LYS A 319 -19.81 20.23 2.83
CA LYS A 319 -19.27 21.44 3.49
C LYS A 319 -20.33 22.19 4.33
N ASN A 320 -21.59 22.18 3.89
CA ASN A 320 -22.73 22.70 4.63
C ASN A 320 -23.07 21.82 5.87
N GLN A 321 -22.98 20.50 5.74
CA GLN A 321 -23.21 19.55 6.84
C GLN A 321 -22.03 19.45 7.83
N HIS A 322 -20.80 19.64 7.34
CA HIS A 322 -19.55 19.54 8.10
C HIS A 322 -18.71 20.79 7.83
N HIS A 323 -18.92 21.84 8.65
CA HIS A 323 -18.24 23.12 8.51
C HIS A 323 -16.71 23.01 8.60
N GLU A 324 -16.18 21.98 9.27
CA GLU A 324 -14.76 21.67 9.39
C GLU A 324 -14.16 20.98 8.14
N PHE A 325 -14.98 20.52 7.20
CA PHE A 325 -14.50 19.84 5.99
C PHE A 325 -13.65 20.79 5.11
N PRO A 326 -12.41 20.41 4.72
CA PRO A 326 -11.58 21.20 3.80
C PRO A 326 -12.03 20.98 2.35
N SER A 327 -13.15 21.61 1.97
CA SER A 327 -13.65 21.58 0.59
C SER A 327 -12.86 22.53 -0.31
N ASP A 328 -12.01 21.97 -1.16
CA ASP A 328 -11.34 22.73 -2.23
C ASP A 328 -12.39 23.36 -3.17
N MET A 329 -13.48 22.65 -3.50
CA MET A 329 -14.56 23.15 -4.37
C MET A 329 -15.22 24.41 -3.82
N TYR A 330 -15.55 24.44 -2.51
CA TYR A 330 -16.08 25.62 -1.85
C TYR A 330 -15.13 26.80 -2.01
N LEU A 331 -13.84 26.60 -1.71
CA LEU A 331 -12.84 27.67 -1.76
C LEU A 331 -12.62 28.18 -3.19
N LEU A 332 -12.57 27.29 -4.18
CA LEU A 332 -12.43 27.66 -5.60
C LEU A 332 -13.64 28.45 -6.10
N LEU A 333 -14.87 28.02 -5.77
CA LEU A 333 -16.10 28.69 -6.20
C LEU A 333 -16.29 30.05 -5.52
N GLU A 334 -16.00 30.15 -4.22
CA GLU A 334 -16.02 31.43 -3.48
C GLU A 334 -14.99 32.41 -4.06
N THR A 335 -13.74 31.95 -4.28
CA THR A 335 -12.66 32.76 -4.86
C THR A 335 -12.95 33.19 -6.31
N ALA A 336 -13.73 32.40 -7.06
CA ALA A 336 -14.16 32.73 -8.42
C ALA A 336 -15.39 33.66 -8.47
N GLY A 337 -15.97 34.03 -7.32
CA GLY A 337 -17.20 34.85 -7.27
C GLY A 337 -18.43 34.12 -7.79
N ALA A 338 -18.49 32.79 -7.62
CA ALA A 338 -19.61 31.97 -8.05
C ALA A 338 -20.91 32.34 -7.31
N LYS A 339 -22.05 32.07 -7.95
CA LYS A 339 -23.38 32.15 -7.34
C LYS A 339 -24.06 30.80 -7.40
N LEU A 340 -24.87 30.49 -6.41
CA LEU A 340 -25.53 29.20 -6.23
C LEU A 340 -27.06 29.40 -6.27
N ILE A 341 -27.77 28.58 -7.06
CA ILE A 341 -29.23 28.63 -7.16
C ILE A 341 -29.83 27.50 -6.34
N VAL A 342 -30.46 27.84 -5.21
CA VAL A 342 -31.19 26.90 -4.35
C VAL A 342 -32.69 27.02 -4.65
N ILE A 343 -33.39 25.89 -4.67
CA ILE A 343 -34.83 25.79 -4.85
C ILE A 343 -35.50 25.40 -3.52
N GLU A 344 -36.39 26.27 -3.09
CA GLU A 344 -37.54 26.05 -2.21
C GLU A 344 -38.59 27.09 -2.66
N ALA A 345 -38.34 28.36 -2.34
CA ALA A 345 -38.47 29.44 -3.31
C ALA A 345 -37.12 29.62 -4.05
N ILE A 346 -37.09 30.16 -5.27
CA ILE A 346 -35.84 30.33 -6.02
C ILE A 346 -34.96 31.39 -5.31
N LYS A 347 -33.83 30.96 -4.75
CA LYS A 347 -32.91 31.82 -4.00
C LYS A 347 -31.50 31.74 -4.60
N LEU A 348 -30.95 32.91 -4.91
CA LEU A 348 -29.55 33.09 -5.34
C LEU A 348 -28.70 33.43 -4.12
N VAL A 349 -27.62 32.69 -3.88
CA VAL A 349 -26.74 32.86 -2.70
C VAL A 349 -25.26 32.73 -3.08
N THR A 350 -24.34 33.28 -2.28
CA THR A 350 -22.90 32.96 -2.39
C THR A 350 -22.59 31.57 -1.81
N PRO A 351 -21.43 30.95 -2.12
CA PRO A 351 -20.97 29.77 -1.40
C PRO A 351 -20.84 30.00 0.12
N ALA A 352 -20.35 31.16 0.57
CA ALA A 352 -20.32 31.53 1.98
C ALA A 352 -21.73 31.54 2.63
N ASP A 353 -22.71 32.18 2.00
CA ASP A 353 -24.12 32.18 2.45
C ASP A 353 -24.69 30.75 2.50
N PHE A 354 -24.39 29.94 1.49
CA PHE A 354 -24.89 28.56 1.35
C PHE A 354 -24.40 27.66 2.49
N VAL A 355 -23.17 27.82 2.97
CA VAL A 355 -22.67 27.02 4.11
C VAL A 355 -23.47 27.28 5.38
N GLN A 356 -24.01 28.50 5.56
CA GLN A 356 -24.87 28.86 6.70
C GLN A 356 -26.37 28.59 6.45
N LEU A 357 -26.77 28.13 5.26
CA LEU A 357 -28.17 27.90 4.91
C LEU A 357 -28.64 26.51 5.37
N ASP A 358 -29.76 26.45 6.10
CA ASP A 358 -30.44 25.17 6.31
C ASP A 358 -30.94 24.61 4.96
N MET A 359 -30.40 23.46 4.57
CA MET A 359 -30.76 22.76 3.33
C MET A 359 -31.87 21.70 3.52
N GLN A 360 -32.51 21.59 4.69
CA GLN A 360 -33.63 20.67 4.89
C GLN A 360 -34.78 20.99 3.92
N LYS A 361 -35.17 19.97 3.14
CA LYS A 361 -36.14 20.00 2.03
C LYS A 361 -35.84 20.98 0.89
N LYS A 362 -34.57 21.38 0.70
CA LYS A 362 -34.14 22.27 -0.39
C LYS A 362 -33.23 21.53 -1.37
N VAL A 363 -33.15 22.02 -2.61
CA VAL A 363 -32.30 21.43 -3.67
C VAL A 363 -31.37 22.50 -4.24
N LEU A 364 -30.06 22.23 -4.28
CA LEU A 364 -29.12 23.04 -5.05
C LEU A 364 -29.26 22.67 -6.54
N LYS A 365 -29.75 23.60 -7.37
CA LYS A 365 -30.03 23.35 -8.78
C LYS A 365 -28.78 23.45 -9.65
N SER A 366 -28.07 24.57 -9.53
CA SER A 366 -27.01 24.97 -10.44
C SER A 366 -26.08 25.98 -9.79
N ILE A 367 -24.87 26.09 -10.35
CA ILE A 367 -23.90 27.13 -10.06
C ILE A 367 -23.78 28.07 -11.27
N THR A 368 -23.39 29.31 -11.04
CA THR A 368 -23.09 30.33 -12.05
C THR A 368 -21.71 30.90 -11.78
N LEU A 369 -20.81 30.85 -12.76
CA LEU A 369 -19.45 31.40 -12.71
C LEU A 369 -19.31 32.61 -13.63
N PRO A 370 -18.78 33.76 -13.16
CA PRO A 370 -18.62 34.94 -13.97
C PRO A 370 -17.43 34.84 -14.94
N ALA A 371 -17.50 35.59 -16.03
CA ALA A 371 -16.35 35.93 -16.87
C ALA A 371 -15.44 36.92 -16.13
N LEU A 372 -14.12 36.70 -16.14
CA LEU A 372 -13.12 37.55 -15.50
C LEU A 372 -12.09 38.02 -16.52
N ASP A 373 -12.08 39.32 -16.81
CA ASP A 373 -11.13 39.99 -17.69
C ASP A 373 -9.68 39.71 -17.27
N SER A 374 -8.94 38.97 -18.11
CA SER A 374 -7.57 38.53 -17.85
C SER A 374 -6.53 39.66 -17.81
N SER A 375 -6.89 40.88 -18.26
CA SER A 375 -6.05 42.07 -18.09
C SER A 375 -6.16 42.68 -16.69
N ARG A 376 -7.27 42.42 -15.98
CA ARG A 376 -7.61 42.98 -14.66
C ARG A 376 -7.53 41.96 -13.52
N TYR A 377 -7.81 40.69 -13.80
CA TYR A 377 -7.93 39.62 -12.80
C TYR A 377 -6.96 38.47 -13.09
N LYS A 378 -6.36 37.91 -12.03
CA LYS A 378 -5.52 36.69 -12.10
C LYS A 378 -5.92 35.72 -11.00
N PHE A 379 -6.50 34.60 -11.38
CA PHE A 379 -6.84 33.51 -10.46
C PHE A 379 -5.63 32.61 -10.20
N ARG A 380 -5.39 32.21 -8.94
CA ARG A 380 -4.38 31.25 -8.49
C ARG A 380 -4.91 30.51 -7.26
N SER A 381 -4.53 29.24 -7.07
CA SER A 381 -5.04 28.38 -6.01
C SER A 381 -3.98 27.38 -5.53
N PHE A 382 -3.98 27.08 -4.23
CA PHE A 382 -2.98 26.25 -3.54
C PHE A 382 -3.67 25.40 -2.46
N LYS A 383 -3.03 24.31 -1.99
CA LYS A 383 -3.69 23.27 -1.17
C LYS A 383 -2.78 22.75 -0.04
N VAL A 384 -3.28 22.74 1.20
CA VAL A 384 -2.57 22.35 2.46
C VAL A 384 -3.59 21.70 3.43
N MET A 385 -3.16 20.82 4.36
CA MET A 385 -4.06 19.93 5.15
C MET A 385 -3.77 19.86 6.67
N PRO A 386 -4.77 20.04 7.57
CA PRO A 386 -4.65 19.89 9.04
C PRO A 386 -5.34 18.63 9.63
N ARG A 387 -5.36 18.45 10.97
CA ARG A 387 -5.83 17.24 11.72
C ARG A 387 -6.52 17.55 13.08
N SER A 388 -7.18 16.57 13.71
CA SER A 388 -7.90 16.65 15.02
C SER A 388 -7.94 15.32 15.83
N GLN A 389 -8.61 15.25 17.01
CA GLN A 389 -8.18 14.46 18.21
C GLN A 389 -9.23 13.57 18.96
N ASN A 390 -8.76 12.77 19.96
CA ASN A 390 -9.43 12.17 21.16
C ASN A 390 -10.35 10.92 20.99
N ALA A 391 -10.58 9.99 21.95
CA ALA A 391 -9.90 9.51 23.19
C ALA A 391 -10.52 8.11 23.61
N HIS A 392 -10.25 7.53 24.81
CA HIS A 392 -10.31 6.05 25.07
C HIS A 392 -10.55 5.52 26.65
N ALA A 393 -11.71 3.76 27.69
CA ALA A 393 -12.76 2.65 27.64
C ALA A 393 -13.14 2.07 29.05
N TYR A 394 -14.35 1.49 29.15
CA TYR A 394 -14.90 0.49 30.11
C TYR A 394 -16.09 -0.16 29.39
N ILE A 395 -16.17 -1.49 29.30
CA ILE A 395 -16.97 -2.16 28.25
C ILE A 395 -18.40 -2.55 28.71
N ASP A 396 -19.41 -1.94 28.07
CA ASP A 396 -20.83 -2.40 28.11
C ASP A 396 -21.33 -2.76 26.69
N PRO A 397 -21.53 -4.05 26.36
CA PRO A 397 -22.03 -4.49 25.06
C PRO A 397 -23.56 -4.57 24.97
N THR A 398 -24.32 -4.17 26.01
CA THR A 398 -25.75 -4.49 26.16
C THR A 398 -26.61 -3.98 25.01
N GLU A 399 -26.34 -2.78 24.49
CA GLU A 399 -27.10 -2.25 23.34
C GLU A 399 -26.67 -2.87 22.01
N ALA A 400 -25.40 -3.25 21.86
CA ALA A 400 -24.90 -3.94 20.67
C ALA A 400 -25.56 -5.32 20.50
N LEU A 401 -25.77 -6.05 21.60
CA LEU A 401 -26.38 -7.38 21.61
C LEU A 401 -27.88 -7.40 21.28
N LYS A 402 -28.57 -6.24 21.32
CA LYS A 402 -29.99 -6.12 20.93
C LYS A 402 -30.20 -5.98 19.42
N LEU A 403 -29.14 -5.74 18.65
CA LEU A 403 -29.25 -5.46 17.22
C LEU A 403 -29.55 -6.73 16.41
N PRO A 404 -30.53 -6.72 15.49
CA PRO A 404 -30.86 -7.88 14.67
C PRO A 404 -29.64 -8.46 13.94
N GLY A 405 -29.44 -9.77 14.05
CA GLY A 405 -28.34 -10.52 13.45
C GLY A 405 -27.00 -10.43 14.19
N VAL A 406 -26.91 -9.78 15.35
CA VAL A 406 -25.78 -9.95 16.28
C VAL A 406 -25.94 -11.29 16.99
N VAL A 407 -24.84 -12.04 17.11
CA VAL A 407 -24.80 -13.41 17.64
C VAL A 407 -24.13 -13.45 19.01
N ALA A 408 -23.03 -12.71 19.20
CA ALA A 408 -22.28 -12.69 20.46
C ALA A 408 -21.37 -11.47 20.59
N PHE A 409 -20.98 -11.19 21.83
CA PHE A 409 -19.77 -10.43 22.17
C PHE A 409 -18.85 -11.37 22.96
N TYR A 410 -17.57 -11.43 22.58
CA TYR A 410 -16.55 -12.18 23.32
C TYR A 410 -15.42 -11.24 23.76
N SER A 411 -14.99 -11.42 25.00
CA SER A 411 -13.89 -10.69 25.65
C SER A 411 -12.84 -11.68 26.18
N ALA A 412 -11.80 -11.20 26.85
CA ALA A 412 -10.79 -12.06 27.48
C ALA A 412 -11.41 -13.15 28.40
N LYS A 413 -12.54 -12.84 29.08
CA LYS A 413 -13.28 -13.76 29.95
C LYS A 413 -13.83 -15.01 29.23
N ASN A 414 -13.84 -15.02 27.89
CA ASN A 414 -14.37 -16.11 27.09
C ASN A 414 -13.27 -17.05 26.56
N ILE A 415 -11.99 -16.72 26.74
CA ILE A 415 -10.83 -17.48 26.25
C ILE A 415 -10.62 -18.72 27.15
N PRO A 416 -10.69 -19.97 26.65
CA PRO A 416 -10.53 -21.17 27.50
C PRO A 416 -9.10 -21.44 27.98
N GLY A 417 -8.09 -20.87 27.31
CA GLY A 417 -6.67 -21.04 27.59
C GLY A 417 -5.94 -19.71 27.78
N ALA A 418 -4.82 -19.53 27.08
CA ALA A 418 -3.95 -18.36 27.23
C ALA A 418 -4.49 -17.12 26.48
N ASN A 419 -4.64 -15.99 27.19
CA ASN A 419 -4.86 -14.68 26.57
C ASN A 419 -3.55 -14.11 26.00
N ASN A 420 -2.90 -14.80 25.05
CA ASN A 420 -1.64 -14.37 24.45
C ASN A 420 -1.56 -14.76 22.95
N PHE A 421 -1.24 -13.82 22.07
CA PHE A 421 -1.09 -14.09 20.62
C PHE A 421 0.36 -14.27 20.13
N MET A 422 1.35 -14.30 21.04
CA MET A 422 2.79 -14.41 20.73
C MET A 422 3.45 -15.72 21.18
N SER A 423 2.75 -16.54 21.96
CA SER A 423 3.24 -17.80 22.57
C SER A 423 4.37 -17.65 23.60
N SER A 424 4.03 -17.88 24.87
CA SER A 424 5.01 -18.00 25.95
C SER A 424 5.88 -19.26 25.77
N GLY A 425 7.21 -19.11 25.86
CA GLY A 425 8.16 -20.22 25.85
C GLY A 425 8.80 -20.56 24.49
N MET A 426 8.54 -19.79 23.43
CA MET A 426 9.16 -20.03 22.10
C MET A 426 10.57 -19.41 21.93
N ASN A 427 11.19 -18.97 23.03
CA ASN A 427 12.54 -18.41 23.20
C ASN A 427 12.90 -17.12 22.42
N PHE A 428 13.69 -16.26 23.10
CA PHE A 428 14.38 -15.03 22.67
C PHE A 428 13.59 -13.93 21.93
N TYR A 429 12.75 -14.25 20.95
CA TYR A 429 12.00 -13.27 20.15
C TYR A 429 10.88 -12.60 20.93
N PHE A 430 10.25 -13.33 21.86
CA PHE A 430 9.02 -12.91 22.55
C PHE A 430 9.19 -13.01 24.08
N PRO A 431 9.91 -12.07 24.72
CA PRO A 431 9.96 -11.97 26.19
C PRO A 431 8.59 -11.68 26.82
N ASP A 432 7.74 -10.90 26.14
CA ASP A 432 6.49 -10.38 26.69
C ASP A 432 5.24 -11.05 26.11
N ALA A 433 4.22 -11.23 26.95
CA ALA A 433 2.90 -11.69 26.50
C ALA A 433 2.08 -10.52 25.94
N GLU A 434 1.41 -10.74 24.80
CA GLU A 434 0.53 -9.73 24.20
C GLU A 434 -0.91 -10.22 24.16
N GLU A 435 -1.80 -9.50 24.85
CA GLU A 435 -3.18 -9.95 25.07
C GLU A 435 -4.00 -10.03 23.76
N ILE A 436 -4.80 -11.09 23.62
CA ILE A 436 -5.75 -11.21 22.51
C ILE A 436 -6.86 -10.17 22.68
N PHE A 437 -7.34 -10.01 23.91
CA PHE A 437 -8.22 -8.93 24.34
C PHE A 437 -7.73 -8.37 25.68
N CYS A 438 -7.70 -7.05 25.84
CA CYS A 438 -7.22 -6.39 27.05
C CYS A 438 -8.03 -6.81 28.30
N THR A 439 -7.34 -7.15 29.39
CA THR A 439 -7.98 -7.47 30.70
C THR A 439 -7.92 -6.35 31.73
N GLY A 440 -7.01 -5.38 31.58
CA GLY A 440 -6.68 -4.38 32.61
C GLY A 440 -6.31 -3.01 32.05
N ARG A 441 -5.09 -2.52 32.33
CA ARG A 441 -4.59 -1.24 31.81
C ARG A 441 -4.48 -1.31 30.28
N VAL A 442 -5.24 -0.47 29.59
CA VAL A 442 -5.06 -0.21 28.16
C VAL A 442 -3.68 0.44 27.97
N LEU A 443 -2.85 -0.18 27.14
CA LEU A 443 -1.45 0.21 26.90
C LEU A 443 -1.30 1.20 25.75
N PHE A 444 -2.26 1.24 24.83
CA PHE A 444 -2.24 2.12 23.66
C PHE A 444 -3.63 2.37 23.09
N HIS A 445 -3.80 3.49 22.38
CA HIS A 445 -5.06 3.80 21.70
C HIS A 445 -5.35 2.79 20.58
N GLY A 446 -6.50 2.12 20.65
CA GLY A 446 -6.92 1.09 19.69
C GLY A 446 -6.59 -0.35 20.10
N GLN A 447 -6.10 -0.60 21.32
CA GLN A 447 -5.90 -1.96 21.82
C GLN A 447 -7.24 -2.72 21.88
N PRO A 448 -7.37 -3.91 21.26
CA PRO A 448 -8.62 -4.67 21.27
C PRO A 448 -9.05 -5.10 22.67
N VAL A 449 -10.32 -4.90 23.00
CA VAL A 449 -10.96 -5.27 24.28
C VAL A 449 -11.95 -6.44 24.17
N GLY A 450 -12.25 -6.85 22.94
CA GLY A 450 -13.21 -7.91 22.61
C GLY A 450 -13.55 -7.94 21.13
N VAL A 451 -14.44 -8.84 20.73
CA VAL A 451 -14.94 -9.01 19.36
C VAL A 451 -16.46 -9.17 19.35
N ILE A 452 -17.13 -8.49 18.41
CA ILE A 452 -18.55 -8.72 18.11
C ILE A 452 -18.66 -9.73 16.96
N VAL A 453 -19.53 -10.72 17.13
CA VAL A 453 -19.90 -11.70 16.10
C VAL A 453 -21.32 -11.40 15.63
N ALA A 454 -21.52 -11.31 14.32
CA ALA A 454 -22.82 -11.10 13.69
C ALA A 454 -22.90 -11.87 12.36
N GLU A 455 -24.11 -12.05 11.82
CA GLU A 455 -24.35 -12.81 10.59
C GLU A 455 -23.78 -12.16 9.32
N LYS A 456 -23.62 -10.83 9.32
CA LYS A 456 -23.02 -10.06 8.22
C LYS A 456 -21.95 -9.11 8.75
N PHE A 457 -20.91 -8.90 7.95
CA PHE A 457 -19.79 -8.01 8.28
C PHE A 457 -20.25 -6.60 8.71
N ASP A 458 -21.14 -6.00 7.93
CA ASP A 458 -21.61 -4.63 8.22
C ASP A 458 -22.47 -4.56 9.50
N GLN A 459 -23.18 -5.64 9.87
CA GLN A 459 -23.88 -5.72 11.17
C GLN A 459 -22.87 -5.75 12.33
N ALA A 460 -21.84 -6.59 12.26
CA ALA A 460 -20.79 -6.66 13.28
C ALA A 460 -20.07 -5.31 13.45
N VAL A 461 -19.78 -4.63 12.33
CA VAL A 461 -19.14 -3.31 12.29
C VAL A 461 -19.99 -2.21 12.93
N GLN A 462 -21.31 -2.20 12.73
CA GLN A 462 -22.17 -1.19 13.36
C GLN A 462 -22.42 -1.51 14.83
N ALA A 463 -22.61 -2.79 15.17
CA ALA A 463 -22.77 -3.25 16.55
C ALA A 463 -21.53 -2.99 17.41
N ALA A 464 -20.32 -3.16 16.87
CA ALA A 464 -19.07 -2.81 17.56
C ALA A 464 -18.97 -1.33 17.99
N LYS A 465 -19.72 -0.41 17.36
CA LYS A 465 -19.81 1.00 17.79
C LYS A 465 -20.83 1.25 18.91
N GLN A 466 -21.77 0.33 19.10
CA GLN A 466 -22.80 0.40 20.15
C GLN A 466 -22.36 -0.31 21.44
N VAL A 467 -21.18 -0.95 21.43
CA VAL A 467 -20.46 -1.33 22.64
C VAL A 467 -19.94 -0.04 23.28
N LYS A 468 -20.47 0.31 24.45
CA LYS A 468 -20.07 1.54 25.16
C LYS A 468 -18.69 1.36 25.80
N ILE A 469 -17.97 2.49 25.84
CA ILE A 469 -16.58 2.62 26.30
C ILE A 469 -16.38 3.98 27.02
N ILE A 470 -16.15 3.95 28.34
CA ILE A 470 -16.08 5.13 29.24
C ILE A 470 -14.86 4.98 30.17
N TYR A 471 -13.94 5.95 30.28
CA TYR A 471 -12.63 5.69 30.91
C TYR A 471 -12.51 6.11 32.38
N GLU A 472 -11.79 5.29 33.15
CA GLU A 472 -11.15 5.69 34.41
C GLU A 472 -9.66 6.01 34.16
N LYS A 473 -9.15 7.07 34.79
CA LYS A 473 -7.75 7.51 34.65
C LYS A 473 -6.89 6.83 35.71
N VAL A 474 -6.10 5.83 35.30
CA VAL A 474 -5.30 4.99 36.21
C VAL A 474 -3.92 5.57 36.61
N SER A 475 -3.48 6.65 35.98
CA SER A 475 -2.18 7.29 36.25
C SER A 475 -2.16 8.72 35.73
N ASP A 476 -1.37 9.60 36.35
CA ASP A 476 -1.05 10.95 35.86
C ASP A 476 0.17 10.96 34.90
N GLU A 477 0.73 9.80 34.56
CA GLU A 477 1.75 9.64 33.52
C GLU A 477 1.38 10.38 32.21
N PRO A 478 2.31 11.13 31.60
CA PRO A 478 2.09 11.73 30.29
C PRO A 478 2.07 10.66 29.20
N ILE A 479 1.08 10.73 28.31
CA ILE A 479 0.94 9.78 27.20
C ILE A 479 2.01 10.04 26.14
N CYS A 480 2.86 9.05 25.93
CA CYS A 480 4.06 9.12 25.13
C CYS A 480 4.02 8.11 23.97
N PRO A 481 3.32 8.40 22.86
CA PRO A 481 3.13 7.46 21.74
C PRO A 481 4.33 7.40 20.76
N THR A 482 5.46 8.01 21.10
CA THR A 482 6.71 8.00 20.32
C THR A 482 7.94 8.16 21.23
N ILE A 483 9.14 7.74 20.79
CA ILE A 483 10.42 8.04 21.47
C ILE A 483 10.55 9.53 21.79
N LYS A 484 10.15 10.41 20.86
CA LYS A 484 10.26 11.86 21.02
C LYS A 484 9.41 12.37 22.19
N ALA A 485 8.24 11.77 22.41
CA ALA A 485 7.40 12.04 23.57
C ALA A 485 8.04 11.55 24.89
N VAL A 486 8.61 10.33 24.90
CA VAL A 486 9.34 9.77 26.06
C VAL A 486 10.51 10.68 26.47
N LEU A 487 11.29 11.17 25.49
CA LEU A 487 12.42 12.08 25.75
C LEU A 487 11.96 13.46 26.24
N MET A 488 10.89 14.02 25.68
CA MET A 488 10.32 15.31 26.11
C MET A 488 9.78 15.25 27.55
N ASN A 489 9.16 14.14 27.93
CA ASN A 489 8.62 13.94 29.29
C ASN A 489 9.63 13.35 30.29
N GLN A 490 10.85 13.02 29.84
CA GLN A 490 11.95 12.51 30.66
C GLN A 490 11.67 11.17 31.39
N THR A 491 10.74 10.37 30.87
CA THR A 491 10.32 9.05 31.39
C THR A 491 11.39 7.99 31.12
N LYS A 492 12.49 8.02 31.88
CA LYS A 492 13.70 7.19 31.69
C LYS A 492 13.46 5.70 31.95
N GLU A 493 12.52 5.38 32.83
CA GLU A 493 12.09 4.02 33.17
C GLU A 493 11.47 3.25 31.99
N ARG A 494 11.16 3.94 30.89
CA ARG A 494 10.68 3.35 29.63
C ARG A 494 11.80 3.01 28.64
N ILE A 495 13.08 3.17 29.03
CA ILE A 495 14.26 2.99 28.17
C ILE A 495 15.09 1.81 28.67
N PHE A 496 15.32 0.81 27.82
CA PHE A 496 15.91 -0.48 28.17
C PHE A 496 17.17 -0.78 27.34
N ASP A 497 18.22 -1.25 28.00
CA ASP A 497 19.41 -1.81 27.32
C ASP A 497 19.13 -3.23 26.79
N GLN A 498 19.78 -3.57 25.66
CA GLN A 498 19.55 -4.83 24.93
C GLN A 498 20.80 -5.72 24.92
N PRO A 499 20.64 -7.06 24.97
CA PRO A 499 21.63 -7.99 25.56
C PRO A 499 22.93 -8.21 24.78
N ILE A 500 23.04 -7.82 23.50
CA ILE A 500 24.38 -7.75 22.88
C ILE A 500 25.08 -6.52 23.43
N ASN A 501 26.09 -6.75 24.29
CA ASN A 501 26.93 -5.72 24.89
C ASN A 501 27.34 -4.65 23.88
N SER A 502 27.20 -3.38 24.27
CA SER A 502 27.74 -2.24 23.54
C SER A 502 29.21 -2.50 23.22
N ARG A 503 29.59 -2.35 21.94
CA ARG A 503 31.01 -2.39 21.58
C ARG A 503 31.64 -1.13 22.11
N ASP A 504 32.56 -1.24 23.07
CA ASP A 504 33.51 -0.17 23.35
C ASP A 504 34.67 -0.29 22.33
N GLY A 505 34.85 0.76 21.52
CA GLY A 505 36.07 0.93 20.74
C GLY A 505 37.24 1.24 21.69
N PRO A 506 38.48 0.80 21.39
CA PRO A 506 39.64 1.10 22.22
C PRO A 506 39.81 2.60 22.43
N GLU A 507 40.25 3.00 23.63
CA GLU A 507 40.71 4.37 23.84
C GLU A 507 41.99 4.60 23.03
N MET A 508 41.86 5.44 22.01
CA MET A 508 42.96 5.87 21.16
C MET A 508 43.10 7.38 21.30
N ASP A 509 44.28 7.83 21.72
CA ASP A 509 44.67 9.24 21.65
C ASP A 509 45.17 9.52 20.22
N VAL A 510 44.46 10.38 19.50
CA VAL A 510 44.68 10.63 18.06
C VAL A 510 44.49 12.12 17.79
N GLN A 511 45.35 12.69 16.95
CA GLN A 511 45.26 14.10 16.56
C GLN A 511 44.03 14.39 15.70
N VAL A 512 42.90 14.66 16.35
CA VAL A 512 41.62 15.00 15.71
C VAL A 512 41.77 16.28 14.88
N SER A 513 41.36 16.24 13.61
CA SER A 513 41.31 17.42 12.74
C SER A 513 39.96 18.14 12.84
N GLN A 514 38.87 17.38 12.87
CA GLN A 514 37.51 17.90 13.03
C GLN A 514 36.68 16.96 13.90
N LYS A 515 35.85 17.54 14.78
CA LYS A 515 34.87 16.84 15.61
C LYS A 515 33.46 17.23 15.16
N ILE A 516 32.64 16.22 14.90
CA ILE A 516 31.30 16.36 14.32
C ILE A 516 30.28 15.74 15.29
N VAL A 517 29.16 16.42 15.50
CA VAL A 517 28.04 15.94 16.34
C VAL A 517 26.76 16.08 15.55
N GLY A 518 25.86 15.09 15.63
CA GLY A 518 24.56 15.18 14.96
C GLY A 518 23.53 14.17 15.45
N THR A 519 22.30 14.36 14.97
CA THR A 519 21.16 13.48 15.25
C THR A 519 20.50 13.08 13.93
N LEU A 520 20.08 11.81 13.85
CA LEU A 520 19.15 11.30 12.84
C LEU A 520 17.86 10.88 13.56
N GLU A 521 16.75 11.49 13.18
CA GLU A 521 15.40 11.04 13.58
C GLU A 521 14.79 10.20 12.46
N LEU A 522 14.27 9.03 12.81
CA LEU A 522 13.52 8.14 11.94
C LEU A 522 12.13 7.91 12.57
N ALA A 523 11.08 8.33 11.87
CA ALA A 523 9.71 7.94 12.18
C ALA A 523 9.48 6.45 11.86
N GLY A 524 8.39 5.88 12.40
CA GLY A 524 7.91 4.55 12.01
C GLY A 524 7.17 4.54 10.67
N GLN A 525 6.80 3.36 10.19
CA GLN A 525 6.15 3.15 8.88
C GLN A 525 5.10 2.03 8.95
N PHE A 526 3.97 2.15 8.27
CA PHE A 526 2.94 1.10 8.21
C PHE A 526 3.06 0.27 6.92
N HIS A 527 2.92 -1.05 7.03
CA HIS A 527 3.15 -2.00 5.93
C HIS A 527 2.22 -1.76 4.73
N TYR A 528 1.01 -1.26 4.97
CA TYR A 528 -0.01 -0.94 3.96
C TYR A 528 -0.28 -2.12 2.99
N THR A 529 -0.47 -3.31 3.55
CA THR A 529 -0.83 -4.51 2.81
C THR A 529 -2.17 -4.34 2.08
N MET A 530 -2.21 -4.72 0.80
CA MET A 530 -3.40 -4.51 -0.04
C MET A 530 -4.55 -5.42 0.36
N GLU A 531 -4.24 -6.60 0.89
CA GLU A 531 -5.17 -7.45 1.64
C GLU A 531 -5.09 -7.13 3.14
N PRO A 532 -6.17 -6.64 3.77
CA PRO A 532 -6.22 -6.45 5.21
C PRO A 532 -6.04 -7.76 6.00
N GLN A 533 -5.71 -7.63 7.28
CA GLN A 533 -5.59 -8.77 8.19
C GLN A 533 -6.90 -9.58 8.21
N THR A 534 -6.79 -10.88 7.92
CA THR A 534 -7.92 -11.74 7.54
C THR A 534 -7.73 -13.16 8.07
N CYS A 535 -8.81 -13.78 8.54
CA CYS A 535 -8.87 -15.21 8.86
C CYS A 535 -10.28 -15.76 8.60
N LEU A 536 -10.36 -17.05 8.26
CA LEU A 536 -11.58 -17.84 8.24
C LEU A 536 -11.31 -19.12 9.04
N CYS A 537 -12.14 -19.39 10.05
CA CYS A 537 -12.07 -20.59 10.87
C CYS A 537 -13.35 -21.41 10.65
N VAL A 538 -13.21 -22.71 10.38
CA VAL A 538 -14.31 -23.63 10.04
C VAL A 538 -14.19 -24.86 10.95
N PRO A 539 -15.16 -25.12 11.85
CA PRO A 539 -15.16 -26.36 12.63
C PRO A 539 -15.23 -27.60 11.72
N SER A 540 -14.41 -28.61 12.00
CA SER A 540 -14.29 -29.88 11.26
C SER A 540 -14.51 -31.07 12.20
N GLU A 541 -14.55 -32.30 11.67
CA GLU A 541 -14.73 -33.52 12.49
C GLU A 541 -13.51 -33.82 13.38
N ASP A 542 -12.31 -33.43 12.94
CA ASP A 542 -11.03 -33.56 13.65
C ASP A 542 -10.64 -32.31 14.46
N GLY A 543 -11.38 -31.20 14.33
CA GLY A 543 -11.20 -29.98 15.12
C GLY A 543 -11.62 -28.71 14.38
N MET A 544 -10.67 -28.05 13.70
CA MET A 544 -10.91 -26.81 12.98
C MET A 544 -9.95 -26.58 11.80
N ASP A 545 -10.49 -26.34 10.61
CA ASP A 545 -9.75 -25.78 9.47
C ASP A 545 -9.55 -24.27 9.67
N VAL A 546 -8.32 -23.80 9.45
CA VAL A 546 -7.93 -22.39 9.69
C VAL A 546 -7.24 -21.81 8.46
N TYR A 547 -7.88 -20.82 7.85
CA TYR A 547 -7.41 -20.10 6.67
C TYR A 547 -7.00 -18.67 7.07
N ALA A 548 -5.89 -18.57 7.81
CA ALA A 548 -5.32 -17.29 8.25
C ALA A 548 -4.44 -16.66 7.15
N ALA A 549 -4.49 -15.33 7.02
CA ALA A 549 -3.60 -14.59 6.13
C ALA A 549 -2.19 -14.42 6.75
N THR A 550 -1.50 -15.52 7.06
CA THR A 550 -0.22 -15.51 7.81
C THR A 550 1.01 -15.83 6.95
N GLN A 551 2.14 -15.19 7.27
CA GLN A 551 3.51 -15.50 6.81
C GLN A 551 4.17 -16.60 7.65
N TRP A 552 3.60 -16.93 8.82
CA TRP A 552 4.09 -17.95 9.76
C TRP A 552 2.91 -18.83 10.21
N ILE A 553 2.74 -19.98 9.55
CA ILE A 553 1.67 -20.95 9.87
C ILE A 553 1.86 -21.50 11.29
N ASP A 554 3.07 -21.93 11.62
CA ASP A 554 3.35 -22.65 12.86
C ASP A 554 3.02 -21.83 14.12
N LEU A 555 3.55 -20.60 14.24
CA LEU A 555 3.21 -19.71 15.34
C LEU A 555 1.68 -19.45 15.43
N CYS A 556 1.00 -19.32 14.29
CA CYS A 556 -0.45 -19.13 14.24
C CYS A 556 -1.21 -20.37 14.76
N GLN A 557 -0.73 -21.58 14.48
CA GLN A 557 -1.24 -22.84 15.01
C GLN A 557 -1.02 -22.94 16.53
N VAL A 558 0.19 -22.64 16.98
CA VAL A 558 0.61 -22.67 18.40
C VAL A 558 -0.27 -21.74 19.25
N VAL A 559 -0.48 -20.50 18.82
CA VAL A 559 -1.23 -19.50 19.63
C VAL A 559 -2.73 -19.71 19.61
N ILE A 560 -3.31 -20.22 18.51
CA ILE A 560 -4.72 -20.64 18.50
C ILE A 560 -4.91 -21.86 19.43
N ALA A 561 -4.00 -22.84 19.38
CA ALA A 561 -4.04 -24.01 20.27
C ALA A 561 -3.96 -23.60 21.75
N ALA A 562 -3.03 -22.69 22.08
CA ALA A 562 -2.88 -22.13 23.42
C ALA A 562 -4.11 -21.34 23.89
N ALA A 563 -4.71 -20.51 23.01
CA ALA A 563 -5.88 -19.69 23.34
C ALA A 563 -7.16 -20.53 23.53
N LEU A 564 -7.38 -21.54 22.68
CA LEU A 564 -8.53 -22.44 22.76
C LEU A 564 -8.35 -23.57 23.78
N LYS A 565 -7.13 -23.79 24.27
CA LYS A 565 -6.74 -24.93 25.12
C LYS A 565 -6.99 -26.29 24.44
N VAL A 566 -6.64 -26.38 23.15
CA VAL A 566 -6.77 -27.61 22.33
C VAL A 566 -5.39 -28.10 21.85
N PRO A 567 -5.22 -29.39 21.53
CA PRO A 567 -3.99 -29.89 20.90
C PRO A 567 -3.77 -29.29 19.51
N GLN A 568 -2.52 -28.93 19.17
CA GLN A 568 -2.19 -28.30 17.87
C GLN A 568 -2.60 -29.15 16.66
N ASN A 569 -2.58 -30.48 16.77
CA ASN A 569 -2.98 -31.39 15.70
C ASN A 569 -4.50 -31.46 15.46
N THR A 570 -5.31 -30.68 16.19
CA THR A 570 -6.73 -30.44 15.88
C THR A 570 -6.95 -29.17 15.04
N LEU A 571 -5.87 -28.51 14.59
CA LEU A 571 -5.90 -27.25 13.84
C LEU A 571 -5.25 -27.41 12.46
N ASN A 572 -6.09 -27.49 11.43
CA ASN A 572 -5.70 -27.71 10.05
C ASN A 572 -5.45 -26.35 9.35
N LEU A 573 -4.24 -25.80 9.51
CA LEU A 573 -3.90 -24.52 8.88
C LEU A 573 -3.57 -24.70 7.40
N THR A 574 -4.17 -23.86 6.56
CA THR A 574 -3.98 -23.87 5.10
C THR A 574 -3.84 -22.45 4.54
N VAL A 575 -2.73 -22.16 3.86
CA VAL A 575 -2.46 -20.85 3.23
C VAL A 575 -2.13 -21.03 1.75
N ARG A 576 -2.85 -20.29 0.87
CA ARG A 576 -2.63 -20.37 -0.58
C ARG A 576 -1.76 -19.24 -1.15
N ARG A 577 -1.99 -18.01 -0.68
CA ARG A 577 -1.23 -16.78 -0.97
C ARG A 577 -1.75 -15.65 -0.10
N LEU A 578 -0.98 -14.59 0.08
CA LEU A 578 -1.37 -13.35 0.75
C LEU A 578 -1.34 -12.16 -0.23
N GLY A 579 -2.23 -11.18 -0.06
CA GLY A 579 -2.21 -9.92 -0.81
C GLY A 579 -1.19 -8.92 -0.28
N GLY A 580 0.08 -9.34 -0.19
CA GLY A 580 1.16 -8.65 0.50
C GLY A 580 1.18 -8.93 2.00
N GLY A 581 2.38 -8.88 2.59
CA GLY A 581 2.62 -9.11 4.03
C GLY A 581 3.69 -8.18 4.60
N PHE A 582 4.89 -8.19 4.00
CA PHE A 582 6.03 -7.31 4.34
C PHE A 582 6.51 -7.37 5.80
N GLY A 583 6.05 -8.36 6.59
CA GLY A 583 6.31 -8.48 8.02
C GLY A 583 5.05 -8.43 8.89
N SER A 584 4.07 -7.58 8.55
CA SER A 584 2.81 -7.44 9.32
C SER A 584 1.99 -8.73 9.51
N LYS A 585 2.24 -9.75 8.68
CA LYS A 585 1.56 -11.05 8.72
C LYS A 585 2.40 -12.14 9.38
N LEU A 586 3.53 -11.80 10.02
CA LEU A 586 4.35 -12.74 10.80
C LEU A 586 3.74 -13.03 12.18
N THR A 587 3.43 -11.97 12.93
CA THR A 587 3.02 -12.06 14.35
C THR A 587 1.66 -11.41 14.57
N ARG A 588 1.49 -10.14 14.15
CA ARG A 588 0.29 -9.32 14.43
C ARG A 588 -1.03 -9.97 13.97
N VAL A 589 -1.02 -10.72 12.87
CA VAL A 589 -2.20 -11.46 12.36
C VAL A 589 -2.79 -12.45 13.38
N ASN A 590 -1.97 -12.94 14.32
CA ASN A 590 -2.37 -13.94 15.31
C ASN A 590 -3.45 -13.44 16.26
N GLN A 591 -3.46 -12.16 16.64
CA GLN A 591 -4.49 -11.59 17.52
C GLN A 591 -5.88 -11.76 16.89
N LEU A 592 -5.99 -11.45 15.59
CA LEU A 592 -7.20 -11.67 14.80
C LEU A 592 -7.49 -13.16 14.59
N ALA A 593 -6.47 -13.99 14.35
CA ALA A 593 -6.65 -15.42 14.12
C ALA A 593 -7.20 -16.13 15.37
N CYS A 594 -6.65 -15.83 16.56
CA CYS A 594 -7.18 -16.29 17.84
C CYS A 594 -8.61 -15.80 18.11
N ALA A 595 -8.91 -14.51 17.86
CA ALA A 595 -10.26 -13.98 18.01
C ALA A 595 -11.27 -14.67 17.06
N CYS A 596 -10.87 -14.95 15.82
CA CYS A 596 -11.68 -15.65 14.81
C CYS A 596 -11.90 -17.13 15.19
N ALA A 597 -10.86 -17.82 15.64
CA ALA A 597 -10.92 -19.20 16.10
C ALA A 597 -11.74 -19.35 17.38
N LEU A 598 -11.63 -18.40 18.33
CA LEU A 598 -12.47 -18.34 19.53
C LEU A 598 -13.96 -18.22 19.16
N ALA A 599 -14.28 -17.30 18.25
CA ALA A 599 -15.65 -17.13 17.78
C ALA A 599 -16.20 -18.40 17.11
N ALA A 600 -15.42 -19.07 16.25
CA ALA A 600 -15.81 -20.35 15.65
C ALA A 600 -15.95 -21.47 16.68
N TYR A 601 -15.02 -21.55 17.64
CA TYR A 601 -15.01 -22.57 18.70
C TYR A 601 -16.20 -22.45 19.66
N LEU A 602 -16.61 -21.22 20.01
CA LEU A 602 -17.74 -20.96 20.91
C LEU A 602 -19.10 -21.03 20.20
N THR A 603 -19.21 -20.57 18.95
CA THR A 603 -20.47 -20.63 18.19
C THR A 603 -20.73 -21.98 17.52
N LYS A 604 -19.70 -22.84 17.39
CA LYS A 604 -19.70 -24.06 16.55
C LYS A 604 -20.15 -23.81 15.10
N ARG A 605 -19.88 -22.61 14.59
CA ARG A 605 -20.18 -22.17 13.21
C ARG A 605 -18.90 -21.70 12.52
N PRO A 606 -18.82 -21.73 11.17
CA PRO A 606 -17.76 -21.05 10.44
C PRO A 606 -17.78 -19.54 10.71
N VAL A 607 -16.62 -18.95 11.05
CA VAL A 607 -16.48 -17.51 11.29
C VAL A 607 -15.38 -16.94 10.40
N ARG A 608 -15.64 -15.77 9.80
CA ARG A 608 -14.66 -15.01 9.01
C ARG A 608 -14.47 -13.63 9.61
N PHE A 609 -13.23 -13.27 9.90
CA PHE A 609 -12.83 -11.95 10.38
C PHE A 609 -11.93 -11.29 9.31
N VAL A 610 -12.30 -10.08 8.86
CA VAL A 610 -11.50 -9.20 8.01
C VAL A 610 -11.43 -7.85 8.70
N MET A 611 -10.24 -7.26 8.88
CA MET A 611 -10.13 -5.92 9.46
C MET A 611 -10.36 -4.82 8.42
N LYS A 612 -10.89 -3.68 8.89
CA LYS A 612 -10.85 -2.44 8.14
C LYS A 612 -9.49 -1.75 8.27
N ILE A 613 -9.15 -0.85 7.36
CA ILE A 613 -7.90 -0.09 7.41
C ILE A 613 -7.78 0.72 8.71
N GLU A 614 -8.87 1.36 9.15
CA GLU A 614 -8.89 2.21 10.35
C GLU A 614 -8.47 1.44 11.61
N ALA A 615 -9.00 0.22 11.77
CA ALA A 615 -8.69 -0.67 12.88
C ALA A 615 -7.31 -1.35 12.72
N ASN A 616 -6.94 -1.75 11.50
CA ASN A 616 -5.65 -2.38 11.20
C ASN A 616 -4.47 -1.45 11.54
N MET A 617 -4.56 -0.17 11.14
CA MET A 617 -3.54 0.84 11.44
C MET A 617 -3.55 1.29 12.90
N GLY A 618 -4.73 1.35 13.53
CA GLY A 618 -4.88 1.68 14.95
C GLY A 618 -4.34 0.61 15.90
N SER A 619 -4.69 -0.67 15.67
CA SER A 619 -4.45 -1.75 16.63
C SER A 619 -3.11 -2.48 16.50
N PHE A 620 -2.41 -2.38 15.35
CA PHE A 620 -1.20 -3.18 15.09
C PHE A 620 0.08 -2.38 14.89
N GLY A 621 1.19 -3.05 15.17
CA GLY A 621 2.56 -2.54 15.05
C GLY A 621 2.95 -2.04 13.66
N LYS A 622 3.98 -1.20 13.66
CA LYS A 622 4.60 -0.55 12.52
C LYS A 622 6.10 -0.90 12.49
N ARG A 623 6.85 -0.39 11.51
CA ARG A 623 8.32 -0.27 11.61
C ARG A 623 8.66 0.58 12.84
N TYR A 624 9.63 0.11 13.62
CA TYR A 624 10.27 0.83 14.72
C TYR A 624 10.70 2.23 14.30
N GLY A 625 10.28 3.27 15.04
CA GLY A 625 10.97 4.55 14.99
C GLY A 625 12.39 4.40 15.54
N CYS A 626 13.28 5.33 15.20
CA CYS A 626 14.65 5.35 15.73
C CYS A 626 15.14 6.79 15.94
N ILE A 627 15.83 7.07 17.03
CA ILE A 627 16.59 8.31 17.22
C ILE A 627 18.05 7.94 17.48
N SER A 628 18.95 8.39 16.63
CA SER A 628 20.39 8.14 16.69
C SER A 628 21.12 9.45 16.94
N ASN A 629 21.88 9.51 18.04
CA ASN A 629 22.75 10.63 18.39
C ASN A 629 24.21 10.18 18.26
N TYR A 630 24.99 10.90 17.46
CA TYR A 630 26.36 10.52 17.16
C TYR A 630 27.36 11.65 17.38
N GLN A 631 28.57 11.25 17.79
CA GLN A 631 29.80 12.02 17.66
C GLN A 631 30.76 11.24 16.76
N VAL A 632 31.41 11.92 15.82
CA VAL A 632 32.51 11.34 15.04
C VAL A 632 33.67 12.32 14.94
N ASP A 633 34.87 11.81 15.17
CA ASP A 633 36.13 12.56 15.17
C ASP A 633 36.97 12.05 13.98
N VAL A 634 37.38 12.97 13.09
CA VAL A 634 37.94 12.64 11.77
C VAL A 634 39.26 13.36 11.48
N ASP A 635 40.01 12.82 10.50
CA ASP A 635 41.10 13.56 9.84
C ASP A 635 40.57 14.56 8.80
N GLY A 636 41.46 15.43 8.29
CA GLY A 636 41.13 16.44 7.28
C GLY A 636 40.74 15.90 5.88
N LYS A 637 40.56 14.59 5.72
CA LYS A 637 40.03 13.93 4.51
C LYS A 637 38.80 13.05 4.82
N GLY A 638 38.25 13.16 6.02
CA GLY A 638 37.06 12.43 6.44
C GLY A 638 37.30 10.98 6.82
N LYS A 639 38.54 10.55 7.06
CA LYS A 639 38.79 9.23 7.65
C LYS A 639 38.39 9.27 9.14
N ILE A 640 37.56 8.32 9.55
CA ILE A 640 37.10 8.18 10.93
C ILE A 640 38.25 7.70 11.81
N LEU A 641 38.51 8.45 12.87
CA LEU A 641 39.50 8.15 13.90
C LEU A 641 38.81 7.55 15.14
N LYS A 642 37.68 8.15 15.52
CA LYS A 642 36.80 7.70 16.61
C LYS A 642 35.35 7.97 16.24
N LEU A 643 34.44 7.07 16.59
CA LEU A 643 33.00 7.24 16.41
C LEU A 643 32.28 6.75 17.66
N SER A 644 31.26 7.47 18.10
CA SER A 644 30.30 7.03 19.12
C SER A 644 28.89 7.28 18.62
N ASN A 645 28.06 6.24 18.51
CA ASN A 645 26.64 6.34 18.19
C ASN A 645 25.82 5.72 19.32
N GLN A 646 24.91 6.50 19.89
CA GLN A 646 23.87 6.02 20.80
C GLN A 646 22.51 6.14 20.10
N PHE A 647 21.85 5.00 19.89
CA PHE A 647 20.53 4.96 19.27
C PHE A 647 19.46 4.32 20.15
N MET A 648 18.24 4.79 19.97
CA MET A 648 17.02 4.33 20.64
C MET A 648 16.00 3.92 19.59
N GLN A 649 15.38 2.74 19.72
CA GLN A 649 14.32 2.27 18.83
C GLN A 649 12.95 2.17 19.54
N ASP A 650 11.88 2.47 18.80
CA ASP A 650 10.51 2.54 19.31
C ASP A 650 9.84 1.17 19.21
N TYR A 651 9.64 0.50 20.35
CA TYR A 651 9.06 -0.84 20.39
C TYR A 651 7.53 -0.82 20.56
N GLY A 652 6.91 0.33 20.83
CA GLY A 652 5.51 0.36 21.24
C GLY A 652 5.35 -0.22 22.66
N SER A 653 4.28 -0.98 22.87
CA SER A 653 3.82 -1.41 24.20
C SER A 653 4.56 -2.58 24.87
N ASN A 654 5.55 -3.22 24.23
CA ASN A 654 6.32 -4.35 24.79
C ASN A 654 7.64 -4.61 24.02
N LEU A 655 8.57 -5.37 24.61
CA LEU A 655 9.94 -5.58 24.11
C LEU A 655 10.09 -6.74 23.11
N ASN A 656 9.00 -7.15 22.46
CA ASN A 656 9.00 -8.25 21.48
C ASN A 656 9.70 -7.88 20.16
N GLU A 657 10.07 -8.92 19.39
CA GLU A 657 10.60 -8.79 18.03
C GLU A 657 11.91 -7.96 17.95
N ASN A 658 12.84 -8.17 18.89
CA ASN A 658 14.09 -7.41 19.03
C ASN A 658 14.84 -7.18 17.70
N VAL A 659 15.10 -5.90 17.40
CA VAL A 659 15.83 -5.40 16.21
C VAL A 659 17.06 -4.55 16.55
N VAL A 660 17.21 -4.12 17.82
CA VAL A 660 18.33 -3.29 18.27
C VAL A 660 19.67 -4.00 18.08
N ASP A 661 19.71 -5.29 18.40
CA ASP A 661 20.94 -6.07 18.36
C ASP A 661 21.41 -6.35 16.92
N ASP A 662 20.49 -6.59 15.98
CA ASP A 662 20.81 -6.64 14.55
C ASP A 662 21.26 -5.27 14.02
N ALA A 663 20.67 -4.17 14.48
CA ALA A 663 21.04 -2.82 14.04
C ALA A 663 22.46 -2.44 14.50
N LYS A 664 22.90 -2.88 15.69
CA LYS A 664 24.31 -2.77 16.16
C LYS A 664 25.28 -3.45 15.19
N ILE A 665 24.92 -4.63 14.68
CA ILE A 665 25.75 -5.42 13.74
C ILE A 665 25.82 -4.74 12.37
N VAL A 666 24.67 -4.36 11.80
CA VAL A 666 24.61 -3.83 10.42
C VAL A 666 25.23 -2.45 10.30
N PHE A 667 25.09 -1.59 11.31
CA PHE A 667 25.69 -0.23 11.34
C PHE A 667 27.21 -0.25 11.04
N GLY A 668 27.93 -1.26 11.52
CA GLY A 668 29.38 -1.39 11.33
C GLY A 668 29.83 -2.19 10.10
N LEU A 669 28.92 -2.67 9.26
CA LEU A 669 29.17 -3.79 8.34
C LEU A 669 30.05 -3.45 7.13
N SER A 670 29.81 -2.33 6.45
CA SER A 670 30.55 -1.96 5.23
C SER A 670 31.90 -1.28 5.47
N TYR A 671 32.22 -0.96 6.72
CA TYR A 671 33.26 0.01 7.09
C TYR A 671 34.23 -0.58 8.11
N ASN A 672 35.37 0.10 8.31
CA ASN A 672 36.38 -0.26 9.30
C ASN A 672 35.92 0.10 10.74
N SER A 673 34.85 -0.55 11.20
CA SER A 673 34.15 -0.29 12.48
C SER A 673 34.91 -0.74 13.74
N ALA A 674 36.20 -1.02 13.63
CA ALA A 674 37.03 -1.57 14.70
C ALA A 674 37.14 -0.65 15.93
N ALA A 675 37.16 0.67 15.70
CA ALA A 675 37.32 1.70 16.73
C ALA A 675 36.01 2.45 17.06
N TRP A 676 34.85 1.86 16.77
CA TRP A 676 33.55 2.51 16.95
C TRP A 676 32.88 2.08 18.24
N LYS A 677 32.41 3.05 19.03
CA LYS A 677 31.48 2.82 20.12
C LYS A 677 30.05 2.81 19.60
N ILE A 678 29.28 1.78 19.93
CA ILE A 678 27.88 1.64 19.53
C ILE A 678 27.04 1.22 20.74
N GLU A 679 26.11 2.08 21.14
CA GLU A 679 25.09 1.82 22.16
C GLU A 679 23.71 1.78 21.49
N GLY A 680 22.91 0.76 21.81
CA GLY A 680 21.56 0.59 21.25
C GLY A 680 20.57 0.19 22.33
N LYS A 681 19.47 0.95 22.44
CA LYS A 681 18.43 0.83 23.47
C LYS A 681 17.04 0.64 22.85
N ALA A 682 16.19 -0.14 23.51
CA ALA A 682 14.76 -0.23 23.22
C ALA A 682 13.98 0.81 24.04
N VAL A 683 12.88 1.33 23.50
CA VAL A 683 12.02 2.33 24.17
C VAL A 683 10.56 1.89 24.08
N LEU A 684 9.90 1.82 25.24
CA LEU A 684 8.47 1.56 25.33
C LEU A 684 7.66 2.86 25.19
N THR A 685 6.59 2.80 24.39
CA THR A 685 5.70 3.93 24.09
C THR A 685 4.23 3.50 24.21
N ASP A 686 3.33 4.45 24.45
CA ASP A 686 1.88 4.20 24.53
C ASP A 686 1.25 4.02 23.12
N SER A 687 1.93 3.22 22.28
CA SER A 687 1.56 2.89 20.90
C SER A 687 1.57 1.37 20.68
N PRO A 688 0.87 0.85 19.66
CA PRO A 688 0.82 -0.60 19.43
C PRO A 688 2.21 -1.19 19.20
N SER A 689 2.54 -2.26 19.92
CA SER A 689 3.83 -2.96 19.81
C SER A 689 4.25 -3.20 18.35
N ASN A 690 5.42 -2.63 18.02
CA ASN A 690 6.02 -2.60 16.70
C ASN A 690 6.58 -3.97 16.32
N THR A 691 6.73 -4.18 15.01
CA THR A 691 6.94 -5.50 14.42
C THR A 691 7.87 -5.39 13.22
N TRP A 692 8.45 -6.50 12.81
CA TRP A 692 9.31 -6.54 11.64
C TRP A 692 8.63 -5.94 10.39
N MET A 693 9.37 -5.13 9.65
CA MET A 693 8.96 -4.54 8.39
C MET A 693 10.13 -4.59 7.42
N ARG A 694 9.88 -5.07 6.19
CA ARG A 694 10.81 -5.25 5.04
C ARG A 694 12.14 -4.49 5.20
N ALA A 695 13.25 -5.22 5.31
CA ALA A 695 14.54 -4.71 5.79
C ALA A 695 14.46 -4.17 7.24
N PRO A 696 14.10 -5.01 8.24
CA PRO A 696 14.13 -4.62 9.65
C PRO A 696 15.59 -4.58 10.14
N ALA A 697 15.90 -3.65 11.04
CA ALA A 697 17.22 -3.36 11.62
C ALA A 697 18.29 -2.88 10.63
N THR A 698 18.33 -3.48 9.44
CA THR A 698 19.19 -3.16 8.30
C THR A 698 18.90 -1.78 7.71
N THR A 699 17.62 -1.38 7.60
CA THR A 699 17.23 -0.03 7.20
C THR A 699 17.81 1.01 8.14
N GLU A 700 17.58 0.82 9.43
CA GLU A 700 17.93 1.77 10.48
C GLU A 700 19.46 1.82 10.64
N GLY A 701 20.12 0.66 10.69
CA GLY A 701 21.58 0.50 10.74
C GLY A 701 22.32 1.19 9.59
N ILE A 702 21.92 0.92 8.34
CA ILE A 702 22.54 1.53 7.16
C ILE A 702 22.25 3.04 7.11
N SER A 703 21.01 3.47 7.36
CA SER A 703 20.62 4.89 7.30
C SER A 703 21.37 5.75 8.33
N MET A 704 21.62 5.21 9.53
CA MET A 704 22.45 5.86 10.54
C MET A 704 23.87 6.09 10.04
N ILE A 705 24.60 5.06 9.60
CA ILE A 705 26.01 5.22 9.20
C ILE A 705 26.17 6.02 7.90
N GLU A 706 25.28 5.83 6.93
CA GLU A 706 25.26 6.60 5.69
C GLU A 706 25.02 8.10 5.94
N THR A 707 24.17 8.45 6.91
CA THR A 707 23.95 9.85 7.31
C THR A 707 25.21 10.45 7.95
N ILE A 708 25.96 9.67 8.72
CA ILE A 708 27.25 10.09 9.29
C ILE A 708 28.29 10.29 8.19
N MET A 709 28.37 9.40 7.19
CA MET A 709 29.29 9.54 6.04
C MET A 709 29.03 10.82 5.24
N GLU A 710 27.76 11.17 4.99
CA GLU A 710 27.41 12.46 4.36
C GLU A 710 27.71 13.67 5.27
N HIS A 711 27.57 13.54 6.60
CA HIS A 711 27.91 14.62 7.52
C HIS A 711 29.42 14.88 7.52
N ILE A 712 30.24 13.82 7.51
CA ILE A 712 31.70 13.92 7.37
C ILE A 712 32.09 14.57 6.03
N ALA A 713 31.49 14.14 4.93
CA ALA A 713 31.71 14.72 3.61
C ALA A 713 31.36 16.22 3.57
N TRP A 714 30.29 16.62 4.25
CA TRP A 714 29.90 18.02 4.40
C TRP A 714 30.91 18.86 5.21
N VAL A 715 31.29 18.44 6.44
CA VAL A 715 32.21 19.23 7.30
C VAL A 715 33.63 19.33 6.71
N THR A 716 34.09 18.27 6.04
CA THR A 716 35.44 18.22 5.44
C THR A 716 35.51 18.83 4.04
N GLY A 717 34.38 19.08 3.39
CA GLY A 717 34.31 19.43 1.96
C GLY A 717 34.78 18.33 1.00
N THR A 718 34.98 17.10 1.50
CA THR A 718 35.47 15.96 0.71
C THR A 718 34.31 15.31 -0.05
N ASP A 719 34.58 14.79 -1.26
CA ASP A 719 33.57 14.09 -2.06
C ASP A 719 32.96 12.88 -1.30
N PRO A 720 31.62 12.71 -1.23
CA PRO A 720 31.00 11.66 -0.44
C PRO A 720 31.34 10.22 -0.87
N MET A 721 31.81 9.98 -2.09
CA MET A 721 32.34 8.66 -2.46
C MET A 721 33.72 8.45 -1.84
N GLN A 722 34.58 9.47 -1.84
CA GLN A 722 35.94 9.38 -1.30
C GLN A 722 35.94 9.19 0.22
N VAL A 723 35.03 9.86 0.95
CA VAL A 723 34.82 9.63 2.39
C VAL A 723 34.38 8.18 2.67
N ARG A 724 33.51 7.60 1.85
CA ARG A 724 33.11 6.20 2.02
C ARG A 724 34.28 5.25 1.73
N LEU A 725 34.96 5.41 0.61
CA LEU A 725 36.07 4.54 0.18
C LEU A 725 37.28 4.59 1.14
N SER A 726 37.58 5.73 1.76
CA SER A 726 38.66 5.87 2.76
C SER A 726 38.35 5.19 4.10
N ASN A 727 37.06 4.98 4.40
CA ASN A 727 36.57 4.31 5.60
C ASN A 727 36.21 2.82 5.37
N MET A 728 36.19 2.35 4.13
CA MET A 728 35.95 0.94 3.77
C MET A 728 37.22 0.08 3.90
N PRO A 729 37.10 -1.24 4.09
CA PRO A 729 38.23 -2.16 3.96
C PRO A 729 38.87 -2.08 2.56
N ALA A 730 40.19 -2.26 2.47
CA ALA A 730 40.91 -2.26 1.19
C ALA A 730 40.50 -3.41 0.24
N ALA A 731 39.98 -4.51 0.80
CA ALA A 731 39.42 -5.64 0.06
C ALA A 731 37.91 -5.52 -0.22
N SER A 732 37.28 -4.38 0.09
CA SER A 732 35.85 -4.17 -0.17
C SER A 732 35.56 -4.09 -1.67
N VAL A 733 34.51 -4.78 -2.13
CA VAL A 733 34.08 -4.76 -3.54
C VAL A 733 33.77 -3.34 -4.04
N PHE A 734 33.37 -2.44 -3.13
CA PHE A 734 33.08 -1.05 -3.42
C PHE A 734 34.29 -0.24 -3.92
N GLN A 735 35.52 -0.64 -3.58
CA GLN A 735 36.74 -0.01 -4.11
C GLN A 735 36.80 -0.09 -5.64
N LYS A 736 36.15 -1.10 -6.26
CA LYS A 736 35.96 -1.22 -7.71
C LYS A 736 34.57 -0.76 -8.16
N LEU A 737 33.51 -1.14 -7.44
CA LEU A 737 32.13 -0.92 -7.88
C LEU A 737 31.69 0.55 -7.79
N MET A 738 32.11 1.33 -6.78
CA MET A 738 31.68 2.73 -6.66
C MET A 738 32.23 3.64 -7.77
N PRO A 739 33.54 3.61 -8.11
CA PRO A 739 34.06 4.39 -9.23
C PRO A 739 33.42 4.01 -10.58
N GLN A 740 33.21 2.71 -10.82
CA GLN A 740 32.56 2.24 -12.06
C GLN A 740 31.10 2.72 -12.13
N PHE A 741 30.32 2.52 -11.07
CA PHE A 741 28.92 2.95 -11.04
C PHE A 741 28.79 4.47 -11.20
N ARG A 742 29.67 5.26 -10.58
CA ARG A 742 29.73 6.73 -10.76
C ARG A 742 29.91 7.14 -12.23
N GLN A 743 30.76 6.41 -12.97
CA GLN A 743 30.94 6.59 -14.41
C GLN A 743 29.69 6.16 -15.19
N ASP A 744 29.18 4.95 -14.94
CA ASP A 744 28.03 4.35 -15.64
C ASP A 744 26.76 5.21 -15.57
N VAL A 745 26.50 5.84 -14.43
CA VAL A 745 25.30 6.69 -14.20
C VAL A 745 25.52 8.15 -14.59
N GLU A 746 26.68 8.49 -15.16
CA GLU A 746 27.11 9.83 -15.56
C GLU A 746 27.11 10.86 -14.41
N PHE A 747 27.43 10.43 -13.18
CA PHE A 747 27.21 11.20 -11.95
C PHE A 747 27.80 12.61 -12.00
N ASP A 748 29.07 12.77 -12.36
CA ASP A 748 29.75 14.07 -12.37
C ASP A 748 29.22 15.03 -13.43
N LYS A 749 28.82 14.50 -14.60
CA LYS A 749 28.15 15.25 -15.67
C LYS A 749 26.79 15.75 -15.20
N ARG A 750 25.98 14.87 -14.60
CA ARG A 750 24.66 15.21 -14.04
C ARG A 750 24.77 16.21 -12.89
N LYS A 751 25.70 16.00 -11.95
CA LYS A 751 25.99 16.93 -10.86
C LYS A 751 26.32 18.33 -11.39
N LYS A 752 27.18 18.43 -12.41
CA LYS A 752 27.46 19.72 -13.05
C LYS A 752 26.20 20.35 -13.67
N THR A 753 25.41 19.59 -14.41
CA THR A 753 24.13 20.09 -14.97
C THR A 753 23.15 20.54 -13.89
N ILE A 754 23.14 19.88 -12.72
CA ILE A 754 22.34 20.23 -11.55
C ILE A 754 22.84 21.52 -10.89
N ASP A 755 24.15 21.69 -10.76
CA ASP A 755 24.74 22.94 -10.25
C ASP A 755 24.48 24.12 -11.21
N ASP A 756 24.61 23.89 -12.52
CA ASP A 756 24.27 24.86 -13.57
C ASP A 756 22.77 25.20 -13.63
N PHE A 757 21.88 24.24 -13.30
CA PHE A 757 20.44 24.46 -13.15
C PHE A 757 20.13 25.25 -11.88
N ASN A 758 20.72 24.87 -10.76
CA ASN A 758 20.57 25.51 -9.46
C ASN A 758 20.99 26.97 -9.51
N ALA A 759 22.12 27.30 -10.13
CA ALA A 759 22.59 28.67 -10.28
C ALA A 759 21.66 29.58 -11.10
N LYS A 760 20.74 28.99 -11.90
CA LYS A 760 19.79 29.72 -12.76
C LYS A 760 18.36 29.74 -12.21
N ASN A 761 18.06 28.93 -11.20
CA ASN A 761 16.71 28.76 -10.66
C ASN A 761 16.68 28.99 -9.15
N ARG A 762 16.04 30.09 -8.71
CA ARG A 762 15.85 30.41 -7.28
C ARG A 762 14.83 29.47 -6.62
N TRP A 763 13.73 29.18 -7.32
CA TRP A 763 12.52 28.55 -6.78
C TRP A 763 12.37 27.06 -7.13
N ARG A 764 13.17 26.56 -8.08
CA ARG A 764 13.33 25.12 -8.37
C ARG A 764 14.77 24.75 -8.13
N LYS A 765 15.00 23.71 -7.34
CA LYS A 765 16.36 23.23 -7.00
C LYS A 765 16.46 21.74 -7.23
N ARG A 766 17.58 21.30 -7.79
CA ARG A 766 17.90 19.89 -8.01
C ARG A 766 19.01 19.42 -7.09
N GLY A 767 19.03 18.13 -6.85
CA GLY A 767 20.05 17.47 -6.04
C GLY A 767 20.28 16.04 -6.49
N ILE A 768 21.49 15.56 -6.27
CA ILE A 768 21.92 14.21 -6.63
C ILE A 768 22.76 13.62 -5.50
N ALA A 769 22.60 12.33 -5.23
CA ALA A 769 23.41 11.59 -4.27
C ALA A 769 23.60 10.13 -4.73
N MET A 770 24.56 9.45 -4.11
CA MET A 770 24.91 8.07 -4.42
C MET A 770 25.24 7.33 -3.12
N VAL A 771 24.63 6.16 -2.89
CA VAL A 771 24.78 5.40 -1.63
C VAL A 771 25.07 3.92 -1.91
N PRO A 772 26.03 3.30 -1.19
CA PRO A 772 26.24 1.86 -1.17
C PRO A 772 25.23 1.15 -0.24
N MET A 773 25.15 -0.17 -0.38
CA MET A 773 24.45 -1.06 0.53
C MET A 773 25.19 -2.40 0.58
N GLN A 774 25.48 -2.89 1.79
CA GLN A 774 25.82 -4.28 2.04
C GLN A 774 24.73 -4.87 2.93
N TYR A 775 24.00 -5.85 2.42
CA TYR A 775 22.94 -6.53 3.16
C TYR A 775 23.41 -7.95 3.53
N PRO A 776 23.45 -8.32 4.82
CA PRO A 776 23.82 -9.66 5.24
C PRO A 776 22.62 -10.61 5.08
N LEU A 777 22.80 -11.74 4.38
CA LEU A 777 21.81 -12.82 4.41
C LEU A 777 22.24 -13.92 5.38
N VAL A 778 21.33 -14.30 6.27
CA VAL A 778 21.49 -15.39 7.24
C VAL A 778 20.32 -16.36 7.14
N HIS A 779 20.62 -17.66 7.30
CA HIS A 779 19.63 -18.73 7.23
C HIS A 779 19.18 -19.15 8.64
N PHE A 780 17.88 -19.34 8.88
CA PHE A 780 17.32 -19.69 10.20
C PHE A 780 16.06 -20.58 10.10
N GLY A 781 15.82 -21.36 11.15
CA GLY A 781 14.65 -22.25 11.24
C GLY A 781 14.72 -23.50 10.35
N ALA A 782 13.55 -24.05 10.03
CA ALA A 782 13.35 -25.23 9.21
C ALA A 782 12.14 -25.05 8.28
N LEU A 783 12.24 -25.53 7.04
CA LEU A 783 11.17 -25.51 6.04
C LEU A 783 11.20 -26.78 5.21
N HIS A 784 10.01 -27.31 4.91
CA HIS A 784 9.83 -28.52 4.12
C HIS A 784 9.45 -28.20 2.67
N ALA A 785 9.76 -29.12 1.77
CA ALA A 785 9.14 -29.26 0.45
C ALA A 785 8.71 -30.72 0.24
N GLN A 786 7.44 -30.91 -0.12
CA GLN A 786 6.92 -32.18 -0.62
C GLN A 786 6.82 -32.10 -2.13
N VAL A 787 7.36 -33.09 -2.85
CA VAL A 787 7.24 -33.24 -4.30
C VAL A 787 6.68 -34.62 -4.59
N SER A 788 5.56 -34.69 -5.32
CA SER A 788 4.88 -35.93 -5.67
C SER A 788 4.56 -35.98 -7.17
N ILE A 789 4.90 -37.10 -7.82
CA ILE A 789 4.67 -37.33 -9.25
C ILE A 789 3.48 -38.28 -9.41
N TYR A 790 2.45 -37.87 -10.14
CA TYR A 790 1.30 -38.73 -10.45
C TYR A 790 1.66 -39.71 -11.55
N ALA A 791 1.69 -41.00 -11.19
CA ALA A 791 2.17 -42.08 -12.03
C ALA A 791 1.52 -42.19 -13.42
N LYS A 792 0.26 -41.73 -13.59
CA LYS A 792 -0.51 -41.99 -14.81
C LYS A 792 -0.26 -40.98 -15.93
N ASP A 793 -0.12 -39.70 -15.61
CA ASP A 793 0.03 -38.57 -16.55
C ASP A 793 1.38 -37.82 -16.38
N GLY A 794 2.19 -38.26 -15.43
CA GLY A 794 3.47 -37.64 -15.09
C GLY A 794 3.34 -36.20 -14.56
N THR A 795 2.16 -35.74 -14.17
CA THR A 795 2.04 -34.41 -13.55
C THR A 795 2.72 -34.41 -12.18
N VAL A 796 3.23 -33.26 -11.77
CA VAL A 796 3.97 -33.09 -10.53
C VAL A 796 3.24 -32.08 -9.65
N SER A 797 3.18 -32.35 -8.36
CA SER A 797 2.61 -31.43 -7.39
C SER A 797 3.57 -31.19 -6.24
N ILE A 798 3.60 -29.92 -5.80
CA ILE A 798 4.56 -29.43 -4.81
C ILE A 798 3.80 -28.70 -3.70
N SER A 799 4.09 -29.04 -2.45
CA SER A 799 3.75 -28.21 -1.29
C SER A 799 5.05 -27.79 -0.59
N HIS A 800 5.12 -26.60 -0.03
CA HIS A 800 6.30 -26.14 0.71
C HIS A 800 5.94 -25.18 1.84
N GLY A 801 6.72 -25.18 2.93
CA GLY A 801 6.45 -24.39 4.12
C GLY A 801 6.52 -22.86 3.93
N GLY A 802 7.21 -22.38 2.89
CA GLY A 802 7.27 -20.95 2.56
C GLY A 802 5.95 -20.45 1.94
N ILE A 803 5.57 -19.20 2.25
CA ILE A 803 4.29 -18.60 1.88
C ILE A 803 4.44 -17.63 0.71
N GLU A 804 3.55 -17.71 -0.28
CA GLU A 804 3.48 -16.74 -1.37
C GLU A 804 2.80 -15.44 -0.93
N VAL A 805 3.56 -14.34 -0.88
CA VAL A 805 3.06 -12.99 -0.56
C VAL A 805 3.18 -12.01 -1.73
N GLY A 806 3.59 -12.49 -2.90
CA GLY A 806 3.87 -11.71 -4.10
C GLY A 806 5.35 -11.72 -4.53
N GLN A 807 6.23 -12.37 -3.76
CA GLN A 807 7.66 -12.50 -4.07
C GLN A 807 7.96 -13.63 -5.08
N GLY A 808 6.93 -14.36 -5.55
CA GLY A 808 7.06 -15.35 -6.62
C GLY A 808 7.78 -16.63 -6.17
N ILE A 809 7.71 -16.97 -4.87
CA ILE A 809 8.29 -18.20 -4.32
C ILE A 809 7.71 -19.44 -4.99
N ASN A 810 6.40 -19.45 -5.27
CA ASN A 810 5.75 -20.54 -5.98
C ASN A 810 6.29 -20.70 -7.41
N THR A 811 6.57 -19.57 -8.08
CA THR A 811 7.11 -19.56 -9.45
C THR A 811 8.54 -20.10 -9.46
N LYS A 812 9.41 -19.59 -8.57
CA LYS A 812 10.79 -20.06 -8.44
C LYS A 812 10.85 -21.55 -8.06
N ALA A 813 10.00 -22.01 -7.14
CA ALA A 813 9.87 -23.43 -6.78
C ALA A 813 9.45 -24.32 -7.96
N ALA A 814 8.52 -23.86 -8.80
CA ALA A 814 8.12 -24.60 -10.00
C ALA A 814 9.23 -24.63 -11.06
N GLN A 815 9.94 -23.51 -11.27
CA GLN A 815 11.05 -23.40 -12.20
C GLN A 815 12.20 -24.35 -11.84
N VAL A 816 12.64 -24.39 -10.58
CA VAL A 816 13.73 -25.30 -10.17
C VAL A 816 13.29 -26.77 -10.23
N ALA A 817 12.03 -27.09 -9.95
CA ALA A 817 11.52 -28.46 -10.10
C ALA A 817 11.50 -28.91 -11.57
N ALA A 818 11.07 -28.05 -12.50
CA ALA A 818 11.08 -28.33 -13.94
C ALA A 818 12.51 -28.58 -14.44
N PHE A 819 13.44 -27.70 -14.05
CA PHE A 819 14.86 -27.81 -14.34
C PHE A 819 15.48 -29.10 -13.79
N THR A 820 15.31 -29.39 -12.50
CA THR A 820 15.94 -30.58 -11.88
C THR A 820 15.33 -31.89 -12.37
N LEU A 821 14.01 -32.01 -12.55
CA LEU A 821 13.40 -33.25 -13.05
C LEU A 821 13.61 -33.48 -14.55
N GLY A 822 13.88 -32.40 -15.31
CA GLY A 822 14.00 -32.42 -16.77
C GLY A 822 12.65 -32.52 -17.47
N ILE A 823 11.65 -31.75 -17.01
CA ILE A 823 10.27 -31.81 -17.52
C ILE A 823 9.71 -30.40 -17.82
N PRO A 824 8.71 -30.28 -18.71
CA PRO A 824 8.04 -29.00 -18.98
C PRO A 824 7.32 -28.42 -17.74
N LEU A 825 7.34 -27.09 -17.61
CA LEU A 825 6.83 -26.36 -16.45
C LEU A 825 5.32 -26.55 -16.24
N GLU A 826 4.55 -26.70 -17.32
CA GLU A 826 3.10 -26.90 -17.31
C GLU A 826 2.66 -28.24 -16.69
N LYS A 827 3.58 -29.20 -16.52
CA LYS A 827 3.32 -30.41 -15.72
C LYS A 827 3.31 -30.15 -14.21
N ILE A 828 3.75 -28.98 -13.74
CA ILE A 828 4.00 -28.72 -12.31
C ILE A 828 2.90 -27.84 -11.69
N SER A 829 2.39 -28.27 -10.53
CA SER A 829 1.30 -27.60 -9.81
C SER A 829 1.65 -27.38 -8.34
N ILE A 830 2.05 -26.16 -8.00
CA ILE A 830 2.20 -25.75 -6.59
C ILE A 830 0.83 -25.74 -5.90
N LYS A 831 0.72 -26.37 -4.73
CA LYS A 831 -0.49 -26.49 -3.89
C LYS A 831 -0.49 -25.43 -2.78
N PRO A 832 -1.55 -25.31 -1.95
CA PRO A 832 -1.48 -24.51 -0.72
C PRO A 832 -0.44 -25.10 0.23
N THR A 833 0.24 -24.26 1.02
CA THR A 833 0.99 -24.71 2.19
C THR A 833 0.01 -25.17 3.27
N THR A 834 0.31 -26.28 3.95
CA THR A 834 -0.50 -26.77 5.08
C THR A 834 0.38 -27.13 6.28
N SER A 835 -0.17 -27.02 7.50
CA SER A 835 0.51 -27.46 8.72
C SER A 835 0.88 -28.95 8.70
N MET A 836 0.11 -29.78 7.99
CA MET A 836 0.42 -31.21 7.81
C MET A 836 1.58 -31.48 6.83
N THR A 837 1.75 -30.67 5.78
CA THR A 837 2.87 -30.85 4.81
C THR A 837 4.14 -30.12 5.21
N SER A 838 4.08 -29.20 6.18
CA SER A 838 5.26 -28.57 6.79
C SER A 838 4.97 -28.15 8.25
N PRO A 839 4.90 -29.10 9.21
CA PRO A 839 4.81 -28.77 10.63
C PRO A 839 6.10 -28.12 11.12
N ASN A 840 6.06 -27.31 12.19
CA ASN A 840 7.23 -26.61 12.73
C ASN A 840 7.87 -25.64 11.70
N ALA A 841 7.07 -25.13 10.75
CA ALA A 841 7.54 -24.25 9.68
C ALA A 841 8.02 -22.90 10.22
N ALA A 842 9.27 -22.56 9.90
CA ALA A 842 9.78 -21.21 10.12
C ALA A 842 9.03 -20.15 9.29
N MET A 843 9.18 -18.88 9.66
CA MET A 843 8.46 -17.81 8.99
C MET A 843 8.97 -17.50 7.59
N THR A 844 8.06 -16.98 6.76
CA THR A 844 8.41 -16.34 5.48
C THR A 844 8.90 -14.92 5.73
N GLY A 845 10.21 -14.74 5.88
CA GLY A 845 10.86 -13.46 6.19
C GLY A 845 12.39 -13.53 6.04
N GLY A 846 13.08 -12.41 6.30
CA GLY A 846 14.54 -12.31 6.27
C GLY A 846 15.16 -12.61 4.90
N SER A 847 14.42 -12.39 3.82
CA SER A 847 14.75 -12.64 2.40
C SER A 847 15.10 -14.08 1.99
N MET A 848 15.52 -14.95 2.91
CA MET A 848 16.02 -16.31 2.68
C MET A 848 14.99 -17.33 2.21
N THR A 849 13.68 -17.08 2.41
CA THR A 849 12.64 -18.13 2.30
C THR A 849 12.57 -18.76 0.90
N SER A 850 12.69 -17.96 -0.16
CA SER A 850 12.60 -18.46 -1.53
C SER A 850 13.79 -19.37 -1.90
N GLU A 851 14.99 -19.06 -1.41
CA GLU A 851 16.17 -19.91 -1.63
C GLU A 851 16.02 -21.26 -0.91
N VAL A 852 15.73 -21.26 0.41
CA VAL A 852 15.69 -22.53 1.16
C VAL A 852 14.55 -23.45 0.70
N VAL A 853 13.44 -22.89 0.22
CA VAL A 853 12.38 -23.66 -0.46
C VAL A 853 12.87 -24.23 -1.79
N CYS A 854 13.57 -23.43 -2.62
CA CYS A 854 14.15 -23.94 -3.87
C CYS A 854 15.18 -25.05 -3.59
N LEU A 855 16.02 -24.93 -2.56
CA LEU A 855 16.94 -26.00 -2.16
C LEU A 855 16.19 -27.27 -1.75
N ALA A 856 15.15 -27.16 -0.91
CA ALA A 856 14.37 -28.32 -0.48
C ALA A 856 13.67 -29.01 -1.67
N VAL A 857 13.14 -28.24 -2.63
CA VAL A 857 12.55 -28.76 -3.87
C VAL A 857 13.62 -29.44 -4.74
N ILE A 858 14.79 -28.83 -4.95
CA ILE A 858 15.90 -29.42 -5.69
C ILE A 858 16.31 -30.76 -5.06
N LYS A 859 16.48 -30.81 -3.73
CA LYS A 859 16.86 -32.05 -3.03
C LYS A 859 15.78 -33.13 -3.08
N ALA A 860 14.50 -32.77 -3.01
CA ALA A 860 13.41 -33.72 -3.28
C ALA A 860 13.45 -34.26 -4.73
N CYS A 861 13.72 -33.40 -5.71
CA CYS A 861 13.83 -33.78 -7.12
C CYS A 861 15.09 -34.59 -7.44
N GLU A 862 16.22 -34.37 -6.77
CA GLU A 862 17.42 -35.21 -6.84
C GLU A 862 17.14 -36.65 -6.35
N ILE A 863 16.44 -36.79 -5.22
CA ILE A 863 16.03 -38.09 -4.67
C ILE A 863 15.07 -38.80 -5.63
N LEU A 864 14.07 -38.08 -6.17
CA LEU A 864 13.17 -38.62 -7.18
C LEU A 864 13.92 -39.07 -8.43
N ASN A 865 14.81 -38.24 -9.00
CA ASN A 865 15.64 -38.62 -10.14
C ASN A 865 16.47 -39.88 -9.85
N THR A 866 17.05 -40.00 -8.66
CA THR A 866 17.84 -41.18 -8.26
C THR A 866 16.98 -42.45 -8.29
N ARG A 867 15.74 -42.38 -7.78
CA ARG A 867 14.76 -43.49 -7.84
C ARG A 867 14.30 -43.80 -9.28
N LEU A 868 14.14 -42.77 -10.11
CA LEU A 868 13.74 -42.90 -11.52
C LEU A 868 14.86 -43.40 -12.44
N GLN A 869 16.13 -43.22 -12.06
CA GLN A 869 17.28 -43.43 -12.96
C GLN A 869 17.40 -44.85 -13.54
N PRO A 870 17.14 -45.95 -12.81
CA PRO A 870 17.14 -47.29 -13.40
C PRO A 870 16.13 -47.42 -14.54
N ILE A 871 14.94 -46.83 -14.38
CA ILE A 871 13.86 -46.86 -15.38
C ILE A 871 14.15 -45.90 -16.54
N LYS A 872 14.75 -44.73 -16.29
CA LYS A 872 15.27 -43.82 -17.33
C LYS A 872 16.39 -44.49 -18.16
N ASN A 873 17.23 -45.32 -17.54
CA ASN A 873 18.33 -46.04 -18.21
C ASN A 873 17.84 -47.23 -19.06
N GLU A 874 16.79 -47.92 -18.62
CA GLU A 874 16.12 -49.01 -19.37
C GLU A 874 15.30 -48.44 -20.53
N LEU A 875 14.40 -47.50 -20.23
CA LEU A 875 13.44 -46.91 -21.17
C LEU A 875 14.02 -45.67 -21.85
N LYS A 876 15.18 -45.83 -22.51
CA LYS A 876 15.87 -44.74 -23.22
C LYS A 876 14.93 -44.07 -24.22
N ASN A 877 14.89 -42.73 -24.19
CA ASN A 877 14.05 -41.89 -25.03
C ASN A 877 12.53 -42.11 -24.90
N ALA A 878 12.05 -42.86 -23.89
CA ALA A 878 10.61 -43.02 -23.65
C ALA A 878 9.99 -41.73 -23.08
N PRO A 879 8.70 -41.46 -23.37
CA PRO A 879 7.97 -40.35 -22.74
C PRO A 879 7.98 -40.42 -21.22
N TRP A 880 7.96 -39.25 -20.57
CA TRP A 880 7.98 -39.12 -19.11
C TRP A 880 6.83 -39.88 -18.43
N GLU A 881 5.67 -39.91 -19.05
CA GLU A 881 4.49 -40.69 -18.66
C GLU A 881 4.80 -42.19 -18.65
N LYS A 882 5.56 -42.69 -19.63
CA LYS A 882 5.90 -44.11 -19.71
C LYS A 882 6.96 -44.50 -18.66
N VAL A 883 7.89 -43.60 -18.35
CA VAL A 883 8.83 -43.77 -17.22
C VAL A 883 8.06 -43.83 -15.90
N THR A 884 7.24 -42.83 -15.61
CA THR A 884 6.48 -42.72 -14.35
C THR A 884 5.44 -43.83 -14.16
N GLN A 885 4.73 -44.24 -15.21
CA GLN A 885 3.88 -45.44 -15.18
C GLN A 885 4.68 -46.70 -14.87
N THR A 886 5.86 -46.88 -15.47
CA THR A 886 6.69 -48.07 -15.25
C THR A 886 7.28 -48.12 -13.85
N CYS A 887 7.65 -46.97 -13.26
CA CYS A 887 8.06 -46.85 -11.86
C CYS A 887 6.96 -47.33 -10.90
N TYR A 888 5.72 -46.88 -11.12
CA TYR A 888 4.56 -47.30 -10.33
C TYR A 888 4.26 -48.80 -10.46
N THR A 889 4.38 -49.39 -11.65
CA THR A 889 4.25 -50.86 -11.84
C THR A 889 5.39 -51.69 -11.26
N ARG A 890 6.36 -51.05 -10.57
CA ARG A 890 7.50 -51.67 -9.89
C ARG A 890 7.67 -51.16 -8.45
N ASP A 891 6.59 -50.63 -7.87
CA ASP A 891 6.51 -50.15 -6.48
C ASP A 891 7.57 -49.09 -6.11
N ILE A 892 8.07 -48.33 -7.09
CA ILE A 892 9.01 -47.23 -6.86
C ILE A 892 8.24 -46.03 -6.34
N ASP A 893 8.56 -45.60 -5.11
CA ASP A 893 7.98 -44.42 -4.48
C ASP A 893 8.23 -43.14 -5.30
N LEU A 894 7.13 -42.52 -5.76
CA LEU A 894 7.10 -41.29 -6.56
C LEU A 894 6.84 -40.02 -5.74
N SER A 895 6.94 -40.10 -4.40
CA SER A 895 6.75 -38.98 -3.48
C SER A 895 7.98 -38.77 -2.59
N VAL A 896 8.39 -37.52 -2.35
CA VAL A 896 9.45 -37.18 -1.40
C VAL A 896 9.03 -35.97 -0.57
N LEU A 897 9.15 -36.08 0.75
CA LEU A 897 9.18 -34.95 1.67
C LEU A 897 10.63 -34.69 2.08
N TYR A 898 11.12 -33.48 1.88
CA TYR A 898 12.47 -33.07 2.26
C TYR A 898 12.44 -31.81 3.12
N GLN A 899 13.21 -31.79 4.21
CA GLN A 899 13.43 -30.61 5.04
C GLN A 899 14.84 -30.08 4.77
N TYR A 900 14.97 -28.78 4.45
CA TYR A 900 16.31 -28.18 4.35
C TYR A 900 16.98 -28.11 5.74
N LYS A 901 18.32 -28.11 5.77
CA LYS A 901 19.09 -27.92 7.00
C LYS A 901 19.90 -26.63 6.89
N LYS A 902 19.95 -25.86 7.99
CA LYS A 902 20.78 -24.63 8.06
C LYS A 902 22.26 -24.88 7.74
N ALA A 903 22.78 -26.08 8.01
CA ALA A 903 24.16 -26.45 7.73
C ALA A 903 24.47 -26.62 6.22
N ASP A 904 23.45 -26.77 5.38
CA ASP A 904 23.61 -26.98 3.92
C ASP A 904 23.92 -25.65 3.19
N LEU A 905 23.76 -24.50 3.85
CA LEU A 905 23.90 -23.15 3.28
C LEU A 905 24.80 -22.27 4.15
N LYS A 906 25.59 -21.40 3.53
CA LYS A 906 26.45 -20.43 4.22
C LYS A 906 25.87 -19.01 4.13
N PRO A 907 26.03 -18.16 5.17
CA PRO A 907 25.74 -16.74 5.06
C PRO A 907 26.57 -16.08 3.95
N TYR A 908 26.02 -15.04 3.33
CA TYR A 908 26.72 -14.23 2.33
C TYR A 908 26.22 -12.77 2.38
N SER A 909 26.90 -11.86 1.67
CA SER A 909 26.41 -10.48 1.50
C SER A 909 25.84 -10.25 0.10
N ILE A 910 24.69 -9.57 0.03
CA ILE A 910 24.25 -8.83 -1.15
C ILE A 910 24.95 -7.48 -1.13
N TRP A 911 25.33 -7.00 -2.32
CA TRP A 911 25.93 -5.68 -2.52
C TRP A 911 25.05 -4.87 -3.46
N GLY A 912 24.92 -3.57 -3.22
CA GLY A 912 24.28 -2.68 -4.17
C GLY A 912 24.74 -1.24 -4.07
N LEU A 913 24.38 -0.48 -5.10
CA LEU A 913 24.58 0.95 -5.23
C LEU A 913 23.31 1.56 -5.81
N SER A 914 22.88 2.70 -5.29
CA SER A 914 21.90 3.54 -5.98
C SER A 914 22.40 4.96 -6.16
N CYS A 915 21.96 5.60 -7.24
CA CYS A 915 22.07 7.05 -7.43
C CYS A 915 20.67 7.62 -7.58
N ALA A 916 20.33 8.61 -6.75
CA ALA A 916 19.05 9.29 -6.77
C ALA A 916 19.23 10.75 -7.17
N GLU A 917 18.37 11.23 -8.06
CA GLU A 917 18.29 12.61 -8.51
C GLU A 917 16.86 13.14 -8.35
N ILE A 918 16.73 14.37 -7.87
CA ILE A 918 15.44 15.01 -7.57
C ILE A 918 15.38 16.44 -8.10
N GLU A 919 14.17 16.95 -8.26
CA GLU A 919 13.84 18.38 -8.24
C GLU A 919 12.87 18.68 -7.08
N ILE A 920 13.09 19.77 -6.35
CA ILE A 920 12.16 20.33 -5.37
C ILE A 920 11.60 21.66 -5.83
N ASP A 921 10.34 21.90 -5.45
CA ASP A 921 9.69 23.19 -5.46
C ASP A 921 9.87 23.90 -4.12
N VAL A 922 10.67 24.98 -4.11
CA VAL A 922 10.93 25.79 -2.91
C VAL A 922 9.66 26.50 -2.40
N LEU A 923 8.62 26.64 -3.24
CA LEU A 923 7.39 27.35 -2.92
C LEU A 923 6.32 26.47 -2.30
N THR A 924 6.39 25.16 -2.50
CA THR A 924 5.37 24.21 -2.03
C THR A 924 5.95 23.03 -1.25
N GLY A 925 7.28 22.84 -1.29
CA GLY A 925 7.98 21.68 -0.76
C GLY A 925 7.75 20.39 -1.55
N ASN A 926 6.97 20.43 -2.63
CA ASN A 926 6.76 19.28 -3.50
C ASN A 926 8.08 18.84 -4.16
N ILE A 927 8.16 17.55 -4.46
CA ILE A 927 9.36 16.88 -4.93
C ILE A 927 9.01 15.95 -6.10
N GLN A 928 9.90 15.89 -7.09
CA GLN A 928 9.86 14.92 -8.18
C GLN A 928 11.20 14.20 -8.24
N LEU A 929 11.19 12.86 -8.31
CA LEU A 929 12.39 12.08 -8.56
C LEU A 929 12.63 12.05 -10.07
N THR A 930 13.62 12.80 -10.55
CA THR A 930 13.88 12.95 -11.99
C THR A 930 14.52 11.68 -12.56
N ARG A 931 15.48 11.10 -11.84
CA ARG A 931 16.13 9.84 -12.22
C ARG A 931 16.63 9.05 -11.02
N VAL A 932 16.42 7.74 -11.03
CA VAL A 932 17.06 6.78 -10.13
C VAL A 932 17.74 5.67 -10.93
N ASP A 933 19.01 5.44 -10.63
CA ASP A 933 19.78 4.29 -11.10
C ASP A 933 20.06 3.34 -9.92
N ILE A 934 19.87 2.04 -10.10
CA ILE A 934 20.22 1.00 -9.13
C ILE A 934 21.10 -0.06 -9.80
N LEU A 935 22.11 -0.53 -9.07
CA LEU A 935 22.90 -1.71 -9.36
C LEU A 935 22.85 -2.63 -8.13
N GLU A 936 22.30 -3.85 -8.25
CA GLU A 936 22.21 -4.81 -7.14
C GLU A 936 22.75 -6.21 -7.54
N ASP A 937 23.44 -6.86 -6.61
CA ASP A 937 24.02 -8.19 -6.79
C ASP A 937 23.00 -9.31 -6.53
N THR A 938 22.46 -9.84 -7.63
CA THR A 938 21.51 -10.96 -7.64
C THR A 938 22.19 -12.32 -7.78
N GLY A 939 23.51 -12.38 -7.86
CA GLY A 939 24.21 -13.55 -8.39
C GLY A 939 23.61 -14.03 -9.72
N GLU A 940 23.57 -15.34 -9.92
CA GLU A 940 22.88 -15.99 -11.04
C GLU A 940 21.36 -16.05 -10.75
N SER A 941 20.62 -15.00 -11.11
CA SER A 941 19.20 -14.84 -10.74
C SER A 941 18.31 -15.98 -11.28
N LEU A 942 17.55 -16.61 -10.37
CA LEU A 942 16.56 -17.65 -10.71
C LEU A 942 15.42 -17.16 -11.60
N SER A 943 15.06 -15.87 -11.53
CA SER A 943 14.01 -15.27 -12.36
C SER A 943 14.16 -13.74 -12.38
N PRO A 944 14.87 -13.18 -13.39
CA PRO A 944 15.21 -11.76 -13.42
C PRO A 944 14.01 -10.81 -13.36
N GLY A 945 12.87 -11.15 -13.99
CA GLY A 945 11.66 -10.32 -13.94
C GLY A 945 11.02 -10.23 -12.53
N ILE A 946 11.09 -11.32 -11.76
CA ILE A 946 10.66 -11.33 -10.35
C ILE A 946 11.63 -10.50 -9.50
N ASP A 947 12.93 -10.68 -9.73
CA ASP A 947 13.99 -10.03 -8.95
C ASP A 947 14.07 -8.51 -9.19
N VAL A 948 13.95 -8.05 -10.43
CA VAL A 948 13.75 -6.61 -10.75
C VAL A 948 12.51 -6.07 -10.04
N GLY A 949 11.37 -6.77 -10.13
CA GLY A 949 10.15 -6.34 -9.45
C GLY A 949 10.25 -6.31 -7.91
N GLN A 950 11.10 -7.15 -7.30
CA GLN A 950 11.40 -7.05 -5.86
C GLN A 950 12.21 -5.79 -5.55
N ILE A 951 13.23 -5.48 -6.36
CA ILE A 951 14.09 -4.29 -6.22
C ILE A 951 13.27 -3.00 -6.39
N GLU A 952 12.51 -2.87 -7.47
CA GLU A 952 11.63 -1.71 -7.72
C GLU A 952 10.62 -1.51 -6.59
N GLY A 953 9.98 -2.60 -6.17
CA GLY A 953 9.03 -2.62 -5.08
C GLY A 953 9.63 -2.23 -3.74
N ALA A 954 10.86 -2.67 -3.45
CA ALA A 954 11.56 -2.34 -2.22
C ALA A 954 11.97 -0.86 -2.20
N TYR A 955 12.56 -0.38 -3.30
CA TYR A 955 13.02 1.01 -3.39
C TYR A 955 11.87 2.01 -3.35
N VAL A 956 10.75 1.77 -4.07
CA VAL A 956 9.57 2.64 -4.01
C VAL A 956 8.90 2.61 -2.63
N MET A 957 8.86 1.46 -1.96
CA MET A 957 8.41 1.37 -0.57
C MET A 957 9.33 2.14 0.41
N GLY A 958 10.61 2.31 0.05
CA GLY A 958 11.57 3.19 0.71
C GLY A 958 11.39 4.67 0.37
N ILE A 959 11.14 5.04 -0.90
CA ILE A 959 10.81 6.42 -1.31
C ILE A 959 9.65 6.96 -0.45
N GLY A 960 8.61 6.15 -0.25
CA GLY A 960 7.49 6.48 0.61
C GLY A 960 7.90 6.73 2.06
N TYR A 961 8.74 5.85 2.63
CA TYR A 961 9.29 6.02 3.98
C TYR A 961 10.02 7.36 4.15
N TRP A 962 10.83 7.75 3.17
CA TRP A 962 11.63 8.96 3.24
C TRP A 962 10.84 10.25 3.00
N LEU A 963 9.80 10.23 2.16
CA LEU A 963 9.15 11.45 1.66
C LEU A 963 7.65 11.62 1.96
N THR A 964 6.84 10.57 2.10
CA THR A 964 5.36 10.73 2.10
C THR A 964 4.64 10.04 3.27
N GLU A 965 5.25 9.01 3.86
CA GLU A 965 4.61 8.11 4.82
C GLU A 965 4.77 8.56 6.28
N SER A 966 4.09 9.63 6.67
CA SER A 966 4.14 10.17 8.03
C SER A 966 3.13 9.51 8.99
N LEU A 967 3.61 8.97 10.12
CA LEU A 967 2.77 8.54 11.25
C LEU A 967 2.71 9.67 12.30
N ILE A 968 1.62 10.46 12.26
CA ILE A 968 1.34 11.46 13.30
C ILE A 968 0.34 10.90 14.31
N TYR A 969 0.68 11.01 15.58
CA TYR A 969 -0.12 10.60 16.72
C TYR A 969 -0.71 11.81 17.46
N ASP A 970 -1.79 11.55 18.18
CA ASP A 970 -2.39 12.49 19.10
C ASP A 970 -1.65 12.47 20.45
N MET A 971 -1.01 13.58 20.79
CA MET A 971 -0.19 13.69 22.00
C MET A 971 -0.99 13.72 23.31
N THR A 972 -2.32 13.86 23.27
CA THR A 972 -3.17 13.86 24.48
C THR A 972 -3.71 12.48 24.87
N ASN A 973 -3.70 11.51 23.96
CA ASN A 973 -4.36 10.20 24.16
C ASN A 973 -3.83 9.05 23.28
N GLY A 974 -2.78 9.26 22.48
CA GLY A 974 -2.10 8.21 21.71
C GLY A 974 -2.78 7.80 20.39
N ALA A 975 -3.92 8.39 19.99
CA ALA A 975 -4.59 8.04 18.74
C ALA A 975 -3.69 8.20 17.51
N LEU A 976 -3.58 7.18 16.66
CA LEU A 976 -2.96 7.33 15.35
C LEU A 976 -3.88 8.15 14.44
N LEU A 977 -3.56 9.43 14.23
CA LEU A 977 -4.30 10.34 13.36
C LEU A 977 -4.09 10.07 11.87
N THR A 978 -3.29 9.06 11.53
CA THR A 978 -2.93 8.67 10.16
C THR A 978 -3.34 7.23 9.85
N ASN A 979 -4.60 6.90 10.13
CA ASN A 979 -5.17 5.55 10.04
C ASN A 979 -6.08 5.30 8.82
N ARG A 980 -6.06 6.17 7.79
CA ARG A 980 -6.94 6.08 6.61
C ARG A 980 -6.18 6.24 5.30
N SER A 981 -6.74 5.75 4.20
CA SER A 981 -6.20 6.01 2.85
C SER A 981 -6.27 7.49 2.44
N TRP A 982 -7.14 8.27 3.12
CA TRP A 982 -7.24 9.71 2.94
C TRP A 982 -6.08 10.51 3.57
N ASN A 983 -5.48 10.04 4.66
CA ASN A 983 -4.44 10.78 5.39
C ASN A 983 -3.05 10.11 5.42
N TYR A 984 -2.96 8.79 5.26
CA TYR A 984 -1.68 8.08 5.09
C TYR A 984 -1.37 7.89 3.60
N LYS A 985 -0.16 8.24 3.18
CA LYS A 985 0.24 8.36 1.77
C LYS A 985 1.43 7.47 1.44
N PRO A 986 1.22 6.16 1.20
CA PRO A 986 2.19 5.37 0.43
C PRO A 986 2.26 5.92 -1.01
N PRO A 987 3.41 5.82 -1.69
CA PRO A 987 3.58 6.28 -3.07
C PRO A 987 2.52 5.74 -4.01
N GLY A 988 2.00 6.62 -4.87
CA GLY A 988 1.21 6.32 -6.06
C GLY A 988 2.06 6.27 -7.32
N ALA A 989 1.41 6.10 -8.48
CA ALA A 989 2.09 5.99 -9.77
C ALA A 989 2.90 7.24 -10.18
N LYS A 990 2.52 8.44 -9.70
CA LYS A 990 3.21 9.71 -9.99
C LYS A 990 4.37 10.04 -9.03
N ASP A 991 4.56 9.25 -7.97
CA ASP A 991 5.61 9.46 -6.95
C ASP A 991 6.90 8.65 -7.23
N ILE A 992 6.91 7.86 -8.32
CA ILE A 992 8.06 7.04 -8.73
C ILE A 992 9.09 7.87 -9.52
N PRO A 993 10.35 7.39 -9.67
CA PRO A 993 11.33 8.07 -10.51
C PRO A 993 10.90 8.08 -11.99
N VAL A 994 10.95 9.26 -12.63
CA VAL A 994 10.55 9.45 -14.04
C VAL A 994 11.40 8.58 -14.96
N ASP A 995 12.72 8.61 -14.79
CA ASP A 995 13.67 7.65 -15.34
C ASP A 995 14.10 6.69 -14.21
N PHE A 996 13.72 5.40 -14.29
CA PHE A 996 14.02 4.41 -13.25
C PHE A 996 14.74 3.20 -13.87
N ARG A 997 16.00 2.99 -13.49
CA ARG A 997 16.89 2.01 -14.13
C ARG A 997 17.42 1.00 -13.13
N ILE A 998 17.07 -0.27 -13.33
CA ILE A 998 17.60 -1.40 -12.55
C ILE A 998 18.66 -2.14 -13.37
N ARG A 999 19.84 -2.36 -12.78
CA ARG A 999 20.90 -3.22 -13.33
C ARG A 999 21.23 -4.32 -12.33
N LEU A 1000 21.44 -5.54 -12.80
CA LEU A 1000 21.78 -6.69 -11.97
C LEU A 1000 23.26 -7.02 -12.14
N ILE A 1001 24.00 -7.24 -11.05
CA ILE A 1001 25.32 -7.87 -11.11
C ILE A 1001 25.10 -9.39 -11.15
N GLN A 1002 25.48 -10.00 -12.28
CA GLN A 1002 25.26 -11.42 -12.56
C GLN A 1002 26.57 -12.14 -12.91
N THR A 1003 27.54 -12.17 -11.97
CA THR A 1003 28.85 -12.81 -12.23
C THR A 1003 28.86 -14.32 -11.97
N GLY A 1004 27.86 -14.86 -11.26
CA GLY A 1004 27.81 -16.26 -10.84
C GLY A 1004 28.71 -16.62 -9.65
N ASP A 1005 29.43 -15.64 -9.07
CA ASP A 1005 30.43 -15.83 -8.00
C ASP A 1005 29.84 -16.15 -6.60
N ASN A 1006 28.59 -16.62 -6.49
CA ASN A 1006 28.00 -17.03 -5.22
C ASN A 1006 27.91 -18.56 -5.08
N PRO A 1007 28.98 -19.27 -4.66
CA PRO A 1007 28.92 -20.71 -4.42
C PRO A 1007 28.07 -21.11 -3.19
N PHE A 1008 27.45 -20.14 -2.49
CA PHE A 1008 26.65 -20.37 -1.28
C PHE A 1008 25.14 -20.16 -1.48
N GLY A 1009 24.75 -19.48 -2.56
CA GLY A 1009 23.34 -19.26 -2.92
C GLY A 1009 22.78 -20.39 -3.77
N VAL A 1010 21.46 -20.55 -3.73
CA VAL A 1010 20.78 -21.66 -4.42
C VAL A 1010 20.80 -21.43 -5.93
N LEU A 1011 21.43 -22.37 -6.65
CA LEU A 1011 21.86 -22.22 -8.05
C LEU A 1011 22.62 -20.91 -8.30
N ARG A 1012 23.47 -20.49 -7.34
CA ARG A 1012 24.29 -19.26 -7.36
C ARG A 1012 23.52 -17.94 -7.37
N SER A 1013 22.22 -17.95 -7.14
CA SER A 1013 21.42 -16.74 -6.99
C SER A 1013 21.74 -15.97 -5.70
N LYS A 1014 21.15 -14.78 -5.55
CA LYS A 1014 21.06 -14.02 -4.31
C LYS A 1014 19.65 -13.50 -4.05
N ALA A 1015 19.33 -13.28 -2.78
CA ALA A 1015 18.02 -12.81 -2.36
C ALA A 1015 17.84 -11.28 -2.54
N THR A 1016 16.75 -10.90 -3.20
CA THR A 1016 16.37 -9.51 -3.57
C THR A 1016 15.19 -8.96 -2.76
N GLY A 1017 14.69 -9.74 -1.79
CA GLY A 1017 13.41 -9.46 -1.12
C GLY A 1017 13.37 -8.16 -0.32
N GLU A 1018 14.51 -7.71 0.20
CA GLU A 1018 14.65 -6.58 1.12
C GLU A 1018 15.77 -5.56 0.79
N PRO A 1019 16.95 -5.94 0.23
CA PRO A 1019 18.13 -5.05 0.17
C PRO A 1019 17.90 -3.66 -0.42
N ALA A 1020 17.24 -3.54 -1.58
CA ALA A 1020 17.00 -2.26 -2.24
C ALA A 1020 16.16 -1.25 -1.43
N PHE A 1021 15.46 -1.66 -0.37
CA PHE A 1021 14.76 -0.71 0.51
C PHE A 1021 15.75 0.23 1.21
N THR A 1022 16.89 -0.30 1.68
CA THR A 1022 17.85 0.48 2.48
C THR A 1022 18.59 1.52 1.63
N MET A 1023 18.75 1.26 0.32
CA MET A 1023 19.34 2.20 -0.63
C MET A 1023 18.50 3.46 -0.88
N ALA A 1024 17.21 3.46 -0.54
CA ALA A 1024 16.34 4.62 -0.75
C ALA A 1024 16.74 5.86 0.09
N ILE A 1025 17.60 5.70 1.11
CA ILE A 1025 18.17 6.82 1.89
C ILE A 1025 18.89 7.86 1.01
N GLY A 1026 19.41 7.45 -0.16
CA GLY A 1026 20.02 8.36 -1.13
C GLY A 1026 19.09 9.50 -1.58
N VAL A 1027 17.77 9.30 -1.56
CA VAL A 1027 16.76 10.33 -1.85
C VAL A 1027 16.82 11.47 -0.82
N VAL A 1028 17.05 11.17 0.46
CA VAL A 1028 17.21 12.17 1.53
C VAL A 1028 18.49 12.98 1.35
N PHE A 1029 19.54 12.38 0.79
CA PHE A 1029 20.81 13.06 0.55
C PHE A 1029 20.75 13.96 -0.69
N ALA A 1030 20.06 13.52 -1.75
CA ALA A 1030 19.68 14.36 -2.87
C ALA A 1030 18.79 15.55 -2.42
N LEU A 1031 17.86 15.31 -1.49
CA LEU A 1031 17.07 16.35 -0.83
C LEU A 1031 17.93 17.35 -0.03
N ARG A 1032 18.92 16.87 0.74
CA ARG A 1032 19.88 17.74 1.44
C ARG A 1032 20.67 18.61 0.47
N TYR A 1033 21.07 18.07 -0.68
CA TYR A 1033 21.77 18.80 -1.74
C TYR A 1033 20.91 19.94 -2.32
N ALA A 1034 19.67 19.63 -2.70
CA ALA A 1034 18.75 20.62 -3.26
C ALA A 1034 18.40 21.72 -2.24
N LEU A 1035 18.13 21.36 -0.99
CA LEU A 1035 17.83 22.31 0.09
C LEU A 1035 19.04 23.19 0.44
N ARG A 1036 20.27 22.68 0.45
CA ARG A 1036 21.47 23.52 0.64
C ARG A 1036 21.59 24.59 -0.44
N SER A 1037 21.29 24.29 -1.70
CA SER A 1037 21.23 25.34 -2.73
C SER A 1037 20.05 26.30 -2.52
N ALA A 1038 18.89 25.84 -2.06
CA ALA A 1038 17.76 26.72 -1.73
C ALA A 1038 18.09 27.71 -0.60
N GLN A 1039 18.84 27.25 0.42
CA GLN A 1039 19.29 28.05 1.55
C GLN A 1039 20.43 29.02 1.19
N LYS A 1040 21.41 28.59 0.38
CA LYS A 1040 22.49 29.46 -0.13
C LYS A 1040 21.93 30.65 -0.92
N ASP A 1041 20.98 30.42 -1.82
CA ASP A 1041 20.26 31.47 -2.54
C ASP A 1041 19.45 32.39 -1.61
N ALA A 1042 19.00 31.88 -0.46
CA ALA A 1042 18.29 32.66 0.55
C ALA A 1042 19.22 33.53 1.42
N GLY A 1043 20.54 33.48 1.20
CA GLY A 1043 21.53 34.19 2.02
C GLY A 1043 21.77 33.55 3.40
N ARG A 1044 21.40 32.27 3.58
CA ARG A 1044 21.73 31.51 4.79
C ARG A 1044 23.19 31.04 4.74
N PRO A 1045 23.82 30.79 5.90
CA PRO A 1045 25.02 29.94 5.96
C PRO A 1045 24.73 28.57 5.32
N ASP A 1046 25.77 27.96 4.78
CA ASP A 1046 25.77 26.52 4.49
C ASP A 1046 25.96 25.82 5.84
N ASP A 1047 24.84 25.42 6.47
CA ASP A 1047 24.75 24.67 7.72
C ASP A 1047 24.27 23.22 7.43
N TRP A 1048 24.55 22.28 8.34
CA TRP A 1048 24.04 20.91 8.22
C TRP A 1048 22.52 20.87 8.41
N ILE A 1049 21.79 20.61 7.33
CA ILE A 1049 20.33 20.50 7.35
C ILE A 1049 19.91 19.11 7.90
N PRO A 1050 19.27 19.02 9.08
CA PRO A 1050 18.78 17.76 9.61
C PRO A 1050 17.56 17.28 8.82
N LEU A 1051 17.64 16.05 8.31
CA LEU A 1051 16.60 15.37 7.55
C LEU A 1051 16.54 13.90 8.01
N GLY A 1052 15.35 13.31 7.91
CA GLY A 1052 15.05 11.96 8.37
C GLY A 1052 13.96 11.31 7.51
N SER A 1053 13.36 10.22 7.99
CA SER A 1053 12.15 9.66 7.35
C SER A 1053 10.95 10.57 7.59
N ALA A 1054 9.92 10.44 6.73
CA ALA A 1054 8.80 11.37 6.64
C ALA A 1054 9.22 12.85 6.45
N SER A 1055 10.21 13.11 5.60
CA SER A 1055 10.56 14.46 5.12
C SER A 1055 9.51 14.95 4.10
N THR A 1056 8.29 15.17 4.58
CA THR A 1056 7.10 15.54 3.78
C THR A 1056 7.18 16.97 3.21
N PRO A 1057 6.35 17.33 2.22
CA PRO A 1057 6.41 18.66 1.59
C PRO A 1057 6.34 19.84 2.57
N ASP A 1058 5.57 19.75 3.66
CA ASP A 1058 5.59 20.76 4.72
C ASP A 1058 6.96 20.89 5.40
N GLN A 1059 7.64 19.78 5.68
CA GLN A 1059 8.99 19.76 6.24
C GLN A 1059 10.04 20.27 5.25
N ILE A 1060 9.89 19.97 3.95
CA ILE A 1060 10.75 20.47 2.88
C ILE A 1060 10.59 21.99 2.75
N PHE A 1061 9.36 22.48 2.68
CA PHE A 1061 9.02 23.91 2.62
C PHE A 1061 9.63 24.68 3.81
N LEU A 1062 9.39 24.22 5.04
CA LEU A 1062 9.95 24.84 6.26
C LEU A 1062 11.49 24.86 6.28
N LYS A 1063 12.15 23.89 5.65
CA LYS A 1063 13.62 23.84 5.55
C LYS A 1063 14.19 24.63 4.36
N ALA A 1064 13.38 24.95 3.34
CA ALA A 1064 13.84 25.63 2.13
C ALA A 1064 14.19 27.13 2.32
N SER A 1065 13.91 27.70 3.50
CA SER A 1065 14.29 29.06 3.91
C SER A 1065 13.83 30.18 2.95
N ASN A 1066 12.62 30.05 2.43
CA ASN A 1066 11.92 31.16 1.80
C ASN A 1066 11.48 32.21 2.86
N ALA A 1067 11.39 33.47 2.43
CA ALA A 1067 10.94 34.58 3.28
C ALA A 1067 10.14 35.59 2.45
N PHE A 1068 9.13 36.24 3.03
CA PHE A 1068 8.24 37.17 2.31
C PHE A 1068 8.99 38.24 1.50
N GLU A 1069 10.08 38.78 2.06
CA GLU A 1069 10.94 39.78 1.41
C GLU A 1069 11.54 39.31 0.07
N GLN A 1070 11.70 38.00 -0.15
CA GLN A 1070 12.21 37.42 -1.40
C GLN A 1070 11.16 37.39 -2.52
N TYR A 1071 9.89 37.66 -2.22
CA TYR A 1071 8.77 37.69 -3.17
C TYR A 1071 8.38 39.11 -3.61
N LYS A 1072 8.94 40.15 -2.99
CA LYS A 1072 8.73 41.53 -3.41
C LYS A 1072 9.46 41.75 -4.74
N LEU A 1073 8.72 42.25 -5.72
CA LEU A 1073 9.32 42.85 -6.92
C LEU A 1073 10.22 44.01 -6.48
N LYS A 1074 11.43 44.07 -7.04
CA LYS A 1074 12.37 45.18 -6.91
C LYS A 1074 12.22 46.14 -8.09
#